data_AF-A0A1S2QSQ3-F1
#
_entry.id   AF-A0A1S2QSQ3-F1
#
_cell.length_a   1.000
_cell.length_b   1.000
_cell.length_c   1.000
_cell.angle_alpha   90.00
_cell.angle_beta   90.00
_cell.angle_gamma   90.00
#
_symmetry.space_group_name_H-M   'P 1'
#
loop_
_entity.id
_entity.type
_entity.pdbx_description
1 polymer ?
#
loop_
_entity_poly.entity_id
_entity_poly.type
_entity_poly.pdbx_seq_one_letter_code
_entity_poly.pdbx_strand_id
1 'polypeptide(L)'
;MKRVERNRKKYRKKAWPRIFAVFCIIAIVAAGFSAFYRPKINLNDKLARPTEIYDGKGVLASRITSNKTEGVPIEKIPVSMKNAVISIEDRRFYEHHGIDYQGIMRALLTDIKARGVVEGGSTITQQLVKISLLKPERTFKRKWEEFFLAREVERKYKKSEIMEMYLNQVYFGHGAWGIQKASEIYFGKDPSKLTLSESAALAGMINAPSALDPYKHMDKTIERRNLVLSRMKSNGKLKKGEYSQARNERLILDGRNLKDPLKEKFPYYVNQVLREAAGKYHLKTDELLRGGYKIFTALDQEMQADAENVYNNELDFLDRSNKGIVQSSAVLMDPKSGGIQALIGGRGEHVFLGYNRASQLRAQPGSAMKPLAVYTPALEEGYEITSELKDEKMKFGNYEPSNLNGQYEGQVPMYEAAMKSLNVPTVWLLNEIGADKGVDALRRFGIPLDKKDKSLALALGGMDKGVSPLDMAEAYSAFANNGTRLDAHTIVKIENSEGKEIAHWTKKKTKVTTKKVAEKITSMLLGVVKYGTGKNASVPGYEIAGKTGSAQAVINGRDTGVKDQWFVGYTPKLVGAVWAGTDKTDASNYLTTHSSEGAAIVFQKIMSKALAKEQPESFNVQDIGTLIEERQKEKEQQDKWKYWLEQGGNLKKNIDKWKNRIFKWK
;
A
#
# COMPACT_ATOMS: atom_id res chain seq x y z
N MET A 1 -70.25 -16.13 -1.13
CA MET A 1 -69.19 -15.09 -1.06
C MET A 1 -69.31 -14.06 0.09
N LYS A 2 -70.48 -13.77 0.69
CA LYS A 2 -70.61 -12.72 1.75
C LYS A 2 -70.13 -13.07 3.18
N ARG A 3 -69.68 -14.31 3.45
CA ARG A 3 -69.28 -14.75 4.82
C ARG A 3 -67.77 -14.66 5.10
N VAL A 4 -66.93 -14.54 4.06
CA VAL A 4 -65.46 -14.47 4.19
C VAL A 4 -64.97 -13.02 4.37
N GLU A 5 -65.68 -12.01 3.83
CA GLU A 5 -65.31 -10.60 4.01
C GLU A 5 -65.65 -10.02 5.40
N ARG A 6 -66.66 -10.58 6.08
CA ARG A 6 -67.09 -10.08 7.40
C ARG A 6 -66.11 -10.48 8.52
N ASN A 7 -65.38 -11.59 8.37
CA ASN A 7 -64.39 -12.04 9.35
C ASN A 7 -63.03 -11.31 9.22
N ARG A 8 -62.59 -10.89 8.04
CA ARG A 8 -61.36 -10.09 7.88
C ARG A 8 -61.46 -8.68 8.49
N LYS A 9 -62.65 -8.06 8.49
CA LYS A 9 -62.89 -6.76 9.17
C LYS A 9 -62.93 -6.88 10.71
N LYS A 10 -63.33 -8.03 11.26
CA LYS A 10 -63.42 -8.26 12.72
C LYS A 10 -62.05 -8.56 13.36
N TYR A 11 -61.13 -9.22 12.63
CA TYR A 11 -59.76 -9.47 13.09
C TYR A 11 -58.84 -8.24 13.02
N ARG A 12 -59.03 -7.32 12.05
CA ARG A 12 -58.27 -6.05 12.00
C ARG A 12 -58.61 -5.08 13.13
N LYS A 13 -59.84 -5.07 13.64
CA LYS A 13 -60.27 -4.17 14.74
C LYS A 13 -59.85 -4.64 16.14
N LYS A 14 -59.55 -5.95 16.34
CA LYS A 14 -59.05 -6.49 17.63
C LYS A 14 -57.52 -6.58 17.73
N ALA A 15 -56.79 -6.47 16.61
CA ALA A 15 -55.32 -6.47 16.60
C ALA A 15 -54.72 -5.10 17.00
N TRP A 16 -55.37 -4.00 16.61
CA TRP A 16 -54.93 -2.63 16.92
C TRP A 16 -54.75 -2.32 18.42
N PRO A 17 -55.69 -2.65 19.32
CA PRO A 17 -55.49 -2.40 20.75
C PRO A 17 -54.37 -3.25 21.35
N ARG A 18 -54.09 -4.45 20.81
CA ARG A 18 -52.96 -5.30 21.25
C ARG A 18 -51.62 -4.77 20.76
N ILE A 19 -51.56 -4.29 19.52
CA ILE A 19 -50.36 -3.62 18.96
C ILE A 19 -50.09 -2.31 19.73
N PHE A 20 -51.14 -1.55 20.04
CA PHE A 20 -51.04 -0.33 20.83
C PHE A 20 -50.57 -0.60 22.26
N ALA A 21 -51.11 -1.64 22.92
CA ALA A 21 -50.67 -2.04 24.26
C ALA A 21 -49.19 -2.47 24.29
N VAL A 22 -48.72 -3.23 23.29
CA VAL A 22 -47.29 -3.58 23.15
C VAL A 22 -46.44 -2.34 22.93
N PHE A 23 -46.91 -1.37 22.13
CA PHE A 23 -46.22 -0.09 21.92
C PHE A 23 -46.13 0.73 23.21
N CYS A 24 -47.19 0.77 24.02
CA CYS A 24 -47.23 1.43 25.32
C CYS A 24 -46.27 0.77 26.32
N ILE A 25 -46.21 -0.57 26.35
CA ILE A 25 -45.28 -1.30 27.23
C ILE A 25 -43.83 -1.03 26.83
N ILE A 26 -43.51 -1.04 25.52
CA ILE A 26 -42.17 -0.67 25.03
C ILE A 26 -41.84 0.78 25.39
N ALA A 27 -42.80 1.69 25.27
CA ALA A 27 -42.61 3.10 25.65
C ALA A 27 -42.38 3.27 27.17
N ILE A 28 -43.09 2.53 28.01
CA ILE A 28 -42.94 2.56 29.47
C ILE A 28 -41.59 1.95 29.90
N VAL A 29 -41.18 0.83 29.30
CA VAL A 29 -39.87 0.22 29.56
C VAL A 29 -38.73 1.15 29.10
N ALA A 30 -38.88 1.78 27.92
CA ALA A 30 -37.92 2.77 27.45
C ALA A 30 -37.86 4.02 28.35
N ALA A 31 -38.99 4.48 28.89
CA ALA A 31 -39.05 5.60 29.81
C ALA A 31 -38.44 5.26 31.19
N GLY A 32 -38.73 4.08 31.74
CA GLY A 32 -38.17 3.60 33.00
C GLY A 32 -36.66 3.40 32.93
N PHE A 33 -36.15 2.85 31.82
CA PHE A 33 -34.70 2.69 31.63
C PHE A 33 -34.00 4.02 31.36
N SER A 34 -34.65 4.96 30.66
CA SER A 34 -34.18 6.35 30.48
C SER A 34 -33.99 7.09 31.79
N ALA A 35 -34.78 6.77 32.83
CA ALA A 35 -34.67 7.39 34.14
C ALA A 35 -33.46 6.86 34.93
N PHE A 36 -33.03 5.62 34.66
CA PHE A 36 -31.97 4.91 35.38
C PHE A 36 -30.59 5.02 34.70
N TYR A 37 -30.55 5.07 33.36
CA TYR A 37 -29.30 5.18 32.60
C TYR A 37 -28.86 6.64 32.44
N ARG A 38 -28.02 7.13 33.36
CA ARG A 38 -27.36 8.45 33.27
C ARG A 38 -25.86 8.32 32.99
N PRO A 39 -25.43 8.22 31.73
CA PRO A 39 -24.00 8.21 31.43
C PRO A 39 -23.39 9.57 31.82
N LYS A 40 -22.29 9.57 32.57
CA LYS A 40 -21.51 10.79 32.81
C LYS A 40 -20.87 11.22 31.48
N ILE A 41 -21.27 12.37 30.95
CA ILE A 41 -20.79 12.89 29.67
C ILE A 41 -19.84 14.05 29.92
N ASN A 42 -18.57 13.86 29.57
CA ASN A 42 -17.62 14.95 29.39
C ASN A 42 -17.14 14.96 27.93
N LEU A 43 -17.67 15.88 27.13
CA LEU A 43 -17.23 16.05 25.73
C LEU A 43 -15.86 16.76 25.65
N ASN A 44 -15.46 17.50 26.70
CA ASN A 44 -14.15 18.18 26.74
C ASN A 44 -12.99 17.17 26.93
N ASP A 45 -13.19 16.07 27.67
CA ASP A 45 -12.17 15.03 27.86
C ASP A 45 -12.02 14.08 26.65
N LYS A 46 -12.97 14.13 25.70
CA LYS A 46 -13.08 13.23 24.54
C LYS A 46 -13.11 13.97 23.20
N LEU A 47 -12.47 15.14 23.13
CA LEU A 47 -12.08 15.71 21.85
C LEU A 47 -11.09 14.75 21.18
N ALA A 48 -11.26 14.51 19.86
CA ALA A 48 -10.40 13.60 19.10
C ALA A 48 -8.93 13.95 19.35
N ARG A 49 -8.19 13.05 19.99
CA ARG A 49 -6.77 13.24 20.28
C ARG A 49 -5.97 12.74 19.08
N PRO A 50 -4.93 13.47 18.65
CA PRO A 50 -4.04 12.98 17.61
C PRO A 50 -3.42 11.66 18.07
N THR A 51 -3.40 10.69 17.18
CA THR A 51 -2.55 9.53 17.34
C THR A 51 -1.13 9.92 16.97
N GLU A 52 -0.21 9.54 17.84
CA GLU A 52 1.21 9.84 17.73
C GLU A 52 1.95 8.60 17.24
N ILE A 53 2.84 8.80 16.28
CA ILE A 53 3.68 7.76 15.71
C ILE A 53 5.11 8.05 16.12
N TYR A 54 5.72 7.11 16.83
CA TYR A 54 7.07 7.16 17.33
C TYR A 54 7.97 6.23 16.52
N ASP A 55 9.21 6.66 16.31
CA ASP A 55 10.23 5.88 15.62
C ASP A 55 10.84 4.76 16.48
N GLY A 56 11.79 4.01 15.92
CA GLY A 56 12.47 2.91 16.61
C GLY A 56 13.29 3.33 17.83
N LYS A 57 13.55 4.63 18.01
CA LYS A 57 14.24 5.22 19.17
C LYS A 57 13.26 5.83 20.17
N GLY A 58 11.95 5.73 19.93
CA GLY A 58 10.90 6.31 20.77
C GLY A 58 10.75 7.82 20.59
N VAL A 59 11.29 8.40 19.52
CA VAL A 59 11.15 9.82 19.20
C VAL A 59 9.90 10.02 18.35
N LEU A 60 9.13 11.06 18.65
CA LEU A 60 7.93 11.40 17.89
C LEU A 60 8.29 11.72 16.43
N ALA A 61 7.75 10.94 15.49
CA ALA A 61 8.03 11.06 14.07
C ALA A 61 6.90 11.74 13.29
N SER A 62 5.65 11.44 13.64
CA SER A 62 4.47 11.96 12.95
C SER A 62 3.25 11.99 13.86
N ARG A 63 2.27 12.84 13.52
CA ARG A 63 0.95 12.87 14.17
C ARG A 63 -0.14 12.72 13.13
N ILE A 64 -1.14 11.91 13.44
CA ILE A 64 -2.34 11.75 12.64
C ILE A 64 -3.57 12.14 13.48
N THR A 65 -4.48 12.89 12.89
CA THR A 65 -5.72 13.27 13.56
C THR A 65 -6.82 13.50 12.54
N SER A 66 -8.05 13.19 12.92
CA SER A 66 -9.23 13.63 12.21
C SER A 66 -9.58 15.09 12.48
N ASN A 67 -8.86 15.85 13.30
CA ASN A 67 -9.22 17.23 13.61
C ASN A 67 -7.99 18.12 13.51
N LYS A 68 -7.91 18.92 12.45
CA LYS A 68 -6.66 19.52 11.95
C LYS A 68 -6.46 21.01 12.30
N THR A 69 -7.29 21.61 13.15
CA THR A 69 -7.18 23.01 13.62
C THR A 69 -7.86 23.17 14.98
N GLU A 70 -7.49 24.19 15.76
CA GLU A 70 -8.40 24.75 16.76
C GLU A 70 -9.79 24.85 16.12
N GLY A 71 -10.81 24.27 16.77
CA GLY A 71 -12.15 24.21 16.18
C GLY A 71 -12.56 25.60 15.68
N VAL A 72 -13.13 25.67 14.48
CA VAL A 72 -13.60 26.94 13.93
C VAL A 72 -14.76 27.39 14.81
N PRO A 73 -14.64 28.54 15.50
CA PRO A 73 -15.74 29.06 16.30
C PRO A 73 -16.98 29.24 15.42
N ILE A 74 -18.15 28.97 15.96
CA ILE A 74 -19.41 29.00 15.23
C ILE A 74 -19.70 30.37 14.57
N GLU A 75 -19.09 31.44 15.07
CA GLU A 75 -19.13 32.80 14.54
C GLU A 75 -18.36 32.94 13.23
N LYS A 76 -17.24 32.20 13.07
CA LYS A 76 -16.45 32.19 11.83
C LYS A 76 -17.06 31.29 10.74
N ILE A 77 -18.02 30.44 11.10
CA ILE A 77 -18.74 29.58 10.15
C ILE A 77 -19.87 30.39 9.48
N PRO A 78 -19.90 30.49 8.14
CA PRO A 78 -20.93 31.25 7.43
C PRO A 78 -22.35 30.78 7.74
N VAL A 79 -23.28 31.73 7.78
CA VAL A 79 -24.71 31.46 7.94
C VAL A 79 -25.23 30.56 6.82
N SER A 80 -24.71 30.72 5.60
CA SER A 80 -24.98 29.84 4.46
C SER A 80 -24.65 28.38 4.76
N MET A 81 -23.46 28.11 5.33
CA MET A 81 -23.04 26.75 5.70
C MET A 81 -23.93 26.14 6.79
N LYS A 82 -24.21 26.89 7.86
CA LYS A 82 -25.12 26.46 8.93
C LYS A 82 -26.51 26.13 8.38
N ASN A 83 -27.07 27.02 7.56
CA ASN A 83 -28.39 26.82 6.96
C ASN A 83 -28.43 25.68 5.94
N ALA A 84 -27.34 25.46 5.19
CA ALA A 84 -27.23 24.37 4.24
C ALA A 84 -27.29 23.01 4.95
N VAL A 85 -26.48 22.83 6.00
CA VAL A 85 -26.48 21.60 6.82
C VAL A 85 -27.83 21.38 7.48
N ILE A 86 -28.40 22.40 8.14
CA ILE A 86 -29.74 22.29 8.74
C ILE A 86 -30.77 21.89 7.68
N SER A 87 -30.74 22.49 6.48
CA SER A 87 -31.77 22.24 5.47
C SER A 87 -31.75 20.83 4.88
N ILE A 88 -30.57 20.18 4.83
CA ILE A 88 -30.41 18.85 4.23
C ILE A 88 -30.34 17.73 5.26
N GLU A 89 -29.72 17.95 6.42
CA GLU A 89 -29.52 16.93 7.45
C GLU A 89 -30.65 16.94 8.50
N ASP A 90 -31.07 18.13 8.96
CA ASP A 90 -31.92 18.27 10.13
C ASP A 90 -32.71 19.59 10.13
N ARG A 91 -33.79 19.63 9.33
CA ARG A 91 -34.55 20.86 9.06
C ARG A 91 -35.03 21.56 10.34
N ARG A 92 -35.29 20.78 11.38
CA ARG A 92 -35.87 21.23 12.65
C ARG A 92 -34.88 21.18 13.78
N PHE A 93 -33.59 21.30 13.44
CA PHE A 93 -32.51 21.28 14.40
C PHE A 93 -32.77 22.17 15.61
N TYR A 94 -33.34 23.36 15.44
CA TYR A 94 -33.63 24.27 16.57
C TYR A 94 -34.93 23.97 17.34
N GLU A 95 -35.80 23.09 16.84
CA GLU A 95 -37.13 22.81 17.42
C GLU A 95 -37.14 21.57 18.33
N HIS A 96 -36.19 20.64 18.16
CA HIS A 96 -36.14 19.40 18.94
C HIS A 96 -35.00 19.42 19.99
N HIS A 97 -35.01 18.47 20.92
CA HIS A 97 -33.97 18.32 21.96
C HIS A 97 -33.21 16.99 21.78
N GLY A 98 -32.34 16.94 20.77
CA GLY A 98 -31.53 15.76 20.43
C GLY A 98 -32.19 14.75 19.52
N ILE A 99 -33.50 14.49 19.67
CA ILE A 99 -34.24 13.53 18.84
C ILE A 99 -35.44 14.22 18.19
N ASP A 100 -35.55 14.10 16.87
CA ASP A 100 -36.71 14.56 16.13
C ASP A 100 -37.75 13.44 15.96
N TYR A 101 -38.68 13.33 16.92
CA TYR A 101 -39.76 12.33 16.87
C TYR A 101 -40.68 12.48 15.66
N GLN A 102 -41.02 13.71 15.26
CA GLN A 102 -41.87 13.88 14.08
C GLN A 102 -41.08 13.63 12.78
N GLY A 103 -39.75 13.82 12.80
CA GLY A 103 -38.85 13.52 11.70
C GLY A 103 -38.75 12.02 11.47
N ILE A 104 -38.59 11.26 12.56
CA ILE A 104 -38.61 9.80 12.57
C ILE A 104 -39.95 9.28 12.04
N MET A 105 -41.07 9.80 12.55
CA MET A 105 -42.41 9.35 12.11
C MET A 105 -42.65 9.66 10.63
N ARG A 106 -42.22 10.84 10.16
CA ARG A 106 -42.32 11.25 8.76
C ARG A 106 -41.46 10.37 7.85
N ALA A 107 -40.20 10.14 8.21
CA ALA A 107 -39.29 9.26 7.47
C ALA A 107 -39.87 7.84 7.36
N LEU A 108 -40.38 7.29 8.47
CA LEU A 108 -41.03 5.98 8.50
C LEU A 108 -42.23 5.91 7.53
N LEU A 109 -43.11 6.93 7.52
CA LEU A 109 -44.26 6.98 6.61
C LEU A 109 -43.84 7.12 5.15
N THR A 110 -42.81 7.92 4.85
CA THR A 110 -42.25 8.08 3.51
C THR A 110 -41.63 6.78 3.01
N ASP A 111 -40.84 6.11 3.84
CA ASP A 111 -40.14 4.86 3.50
C ASP A 111 -41.13 3.70 3.26
N ILE A 112 -42.19 3.61 4.08
CA ILE A 112 -43.27 2.64 3.88
C ILE A 112 -43.98 2.87 2.54
N LYS A 113 -44.25 4.14 2.18
CA LYS A 113 -44.87 4.48 0.90
C LYS A 113 -43.96 4.18 -0.30
N ALA A 114 -42.67 4.41 -0.14
CA ALA A 114 -41.67 4.21 -1.19
C ALA A 114 -41.17 2.75 -1.31
N ARG A 115 -41.57 1.86 -0.38
CA ARG A 115 -41.09 0.47 -0.28
C ARG A 115 -39.56 0.36 -0.20
N GLY A 116 -38.92 1.32 0.44
CA GLY A 116 -37.46 1.41 0.60
C GLY A 116 -37.07 2.62 1.44
N VAL A 117 -35.82 2.67 1.91
CA VAL A 117 -35.30 3.81 2.70
C VAL A 117 -35.01 4.98 1.75
N VAL A 118 -35.82 6.03 1.82
CA VAL A 118 -35.72 7.23 0.98
C VAL A 118 -35.30 8.44 1.79
N GLU A 119 -35.63 8.49 3.08
CA GLU A 119 -35.36 9.65 3.91
C GLU A 119 -34.72 9.28 5.27
N GLY A 120 -33.63 9.96 5.63
CA GLY A 120 -32.96 9.77 6.91
C GLY A 120 -33.70 10.46 8.05
N GLY A 121 -33.94 9.76 9.16
CA GLY A 121 -34.57 10.30 10.37
C GLY A 121 -33.61 10.67 11.51
N SER A 122 -32.29 10.76 11.26
CA SER A 122 -31.30 11.05 12.32
C SER A 122 -30.98 12.55 12.39
N THR A 123 -30.91 13.10 13.60
CA THR A 123 -30.61 14.53 13.86
C THR A 123 -29.11 14.83 13.80
N ILE A 124 -28.75 16.10 13.68
CA ILE A 124 -27.33 16.54 13.76
C ILE A 124 -26.70 16.09 15.08
N THR A 125 -27.42 16.19 16.19
CA THR A 125 -26.91 15.78 17.51
C THR A 125 -26.67 14.27 17.58
N GLN A 126 -27.56 13.47 17.00
CA GLN A 126 -27.36 12.02 16.88
C GLN A 126 -26.13 11.70 16.02
N GLN A 127 -25.94 12.44 14.92
CA GLN A 127 -24.77 12.28 14.08
C GLN A 127 -23.49 12.68 14.82
N LEU A 128 -23.50 13.78 15.61
CA LEU A 128 -22.38 14.19 16.46
C LEU A 128 -22.03 13.08 17.46
N VAL A 129 -22.99 12.61 18.24
CA VAL A 129 -22.76 11.51 19.20
C VAL A 129 -22.19 10.26 18.52
N LYS A 130 -22.71 9.91 17.33
CA LYS A 130 -22.22 8.79 16.53
C LYS A 130 -20.75 8.95 16.15
N ILE A 131 -20.30 10.16 15.84
CA ILE A 131 -18.91 10.41 15.41
C ILE A 131 -17.95 10.73 16.56
N SER A 132 -18.45 11.20 17.72
CA SER A 132 -17.60 11.65 18.85
C SER A 132 -17.55 10.69 20.03
N LEU A 133 -18.64 9.97 20.34
CA LEU A 133 -18.80 9.25 21.62
C LEU A 133 -18.96 7.74 21.48
N LEU A 134 -19.36 7.25 20.31
CA LEU A 134 -19.73 5.86 20.12
C LEU A 134 -18.74 5.10 19.25
N LYS A 135 -18.54 3.82 19.59
CA LYS A 135 -17.81 2.90 18.73
C LYS A 135 -18.57 2.69 17.41
N PRO A 136 -17.88 2.62 16.27
CA PRO A 136 -18.52 2.48 14.96
C PRO A 136 -18.99 1.02 14.71
N GLU A 137 -20.07 0.59 15.37
CA GLU A 137 -20.66 -0.77 15.25
C GLU A 137 -22.10 -0.71 14.73
N ARG A 138 -22.49 -1.48 13.71
CA ARG A 138 -23.89 -1.43 13.20
C ARG A 138 -24.86 -2.28 14.03
N THR A 139 -25.01 -1.99 15.32
CA THR A 139 -25.89 -2.72 16.25
C THR A 139 -27.08 -1.88 16.71
N PHE A 140 -28.19 -2.54 17.06
CA PHE A 140 -29.33 -1.87 17.70
C PHE A 140 -28.93 -1.25 19.03
N LYS A 141 -28.06 -1.92 19.80
CA LYS A 141 -27.51 -1.40 21.07
C LYS A 141 -26.84 -0.03 20.87
N ARG A 142 -25.95 0.11 19.87
CA ARG A 142 -25.34 1.41 19.55
C ARG A 142 -26.40 2.46 19.20
N LYS A 143 -27.42 2.11 18.42
CA LYS A 143 -28.46 3.09 18.03
C LYS A 143 -29.31 3.54 19.23
N TRP A 144 -29.52 2.67 20.21
CA TRP A 144 -30.13 3.02 21.49
C TRP A 144 -29.22 3.92 22.35
N GLU A 145 -27.92 3.64 22.42
CA GLU A 145 -26.95 4.52 23.09
C GLU A 145 -26.89 5.91 22.43
N GLU A 146 -26.92 5.96 21.09
CA GLU A 146 -26.98 7.19 20.30
C GLU A 146 -28.20 8.04 20.66
N PHE A 147 -29.35 7.40 20.87
CA PHE A 147 -30.59 8.08 21.26
C PHE A 147 -30.47 8.78 22.62
N PHE A 148 -29.97 8.08 23.65
CA PHE A 148 -29.86 8.64 25.00
C PHE A 148 -28.76 9.68 25.11
N LEU A 149 -27.59 9.39 24.53
CA LEU A 149 -26.47 10.32 24.51
C LEU A 149 -26.84 11.61 23.77
N ALA A 150 -27.58 11.55 22.65
CA ALA A 150 -27.99 12.76 21.94
C ALA A 150 -28.87 13.68 22.80
N ARG A 151 -29.78 13.11 23.61
CA ARG A 151 -30.59 13.89 24.54
C ARG A 151 -29.76 14.54 25.64
N GLU A 152 -28.81 13.81 26.21
CA GLU A 152 -27.97 14.35 27.27
C GLU A 152 -26.98 15.41 26.75
N VAL A 153 -26.45 15.25 25.53
CA VAL A 153 -25.66 16.30 24.85
C VAL A 153 -26.47 17.59 24.75
N GLU A 154 -27.74 17.51 24.37
CA GLU A 154 -28.63 18.68 24.25
C GLU A 154 -29.08 19.30 25.56
N ARG A 155 -28.96 18.58 26.67
CA ARG A 155 -29.16 19.15 28.00
C ARG A 155 -27.95 19.94 28.47
N LYS A 156 -26.75 19.56 28.01
CA LYS A 156 -25.49 20.14 28.47
C LYS A 156 -24.95 21.24 27.55
N TYR A 157 -25.23 21.16 26.25
CA TYR A 157 -24.69 22.07 25.25
C TYR A 157 -25.80 22.78 24.48
N LYS A 158 -25.58 24.05 24.15
CA LYS A 158 -26.47 24.85 23.31
C LYS A 158 -26.40 24.36 21.86
N LYS A 159 -27.45 24.65 21.08
CA LYS A 159 -27.53 24.31 19.65
C LYS A 159 -26.35 24.84 18.83
N SER A 160 -25.88 26.05 19.14
CA SER A 160 -24.71 26.64 18.49
C SER A 160 -23.45 25.83 18.75
N GLU A 161 -23.21 25.42 20.00
CA GLU A 161 -22.07 24.59 20.39
C GLU A 161 -22.14 23.20 19.77
N ILE A 162 -23.33 22.61 19.68
CA ILE A 162 -23.54 21.32 18.99
C ILE A 162 -23.23 21.44 17.50
N MET A 163 -23.70 22.49 16.84
CA MET A 163 -23.40 22.74 15.43
C MET A 163 -21.90 22.96 15.21
N GLU A 164 -21.25 23.71 16.11
CA GLU A 164 -19.80 23.94 16.08
C GLU A 164 -19.03 22.62 16.18
N MET A 165 -19.31 21.83 17.22
CA MET A 165 -18.69 20.51 17.41
C MET A 165 -18.93 19.60 16.21
N TYR A 166 -20.14 19.61 15.66
CA TYR A 166 -20.51 18.79 14.51
C TYR A 166 -19.73 19.16 13.26
N LEU A 167 -19.75 20.45 12.87
CA LEU A 167 -19.08 20.93 11.67
C LEU A 167 -17.56 20.80 11.77
N ASN A 168 -17.00 20.87 12.97
CA ASN A 168 -15.57 20.63 13.19
C ASN A 168 -15.20 19.13 13.17
N GLN A 169 -16.14 18.18 13.24
CA GLN A 169 -15.82 16.75 13.35
C GLN A 169 -16.32 15.88 12.19
N VAL A 170 -17.29 16.36 11.41
CA VAL A 170 -17.87 15.59 10.32
C VAL A 170 -16.88 15.40 9.17
N TYR A 171 -16.94 14.24 8.50
CA TYR A 171 -16.09 13.92 7.35
C TYR A 171 -16.70 14.45 6.06
N PHE A 172 -15.93 15.24 5.31
CA PHE A 172 -16.35 15.83 4.03
C PHE A 172 -15.79 15.09 2.81
N GLY A 173 -14.93 14.09 3.00
CA GLY A 173 -14.28 13.35 1.91
C GLY A 173 -12.83 13.77 1.72
N HIS A 174 -12.06 13.05 0.90
CA HIS A 174 -10.68 13.40 0.55
C HIS A 174 -9.72 13.66 1.74
N GLY A 175 -9.93 13.00 2.88
CA GLY A 175 -9.16 13.27 4.11
C GLY A 175 -9.52 14.58 4.83
N ALA A 176 -10.53 15.32 4.36
CA ALA A 176 -11.07 16.52 4.96
C ALA A 176 -12.05 16.18 6.09
N TRP A 177 -11.57 16.24 7.33
CA TRP A 177 -12.40 16.17 8.52
C TRP A 177 -12.51 17.56 9.14
N GLY A 178 -13.74 17.98 9.41
CA GLY A 178 -14.04 19.32 9.89
C GLY A 178 -14.10 20.39 8.80
N ILE A 179 -14.87 21.45 9.06
CA ILE A 179 -15.18 22.49 8.08
C ILE A 179 -13.97 23.32 7.66
N GLN A 180 -13.02 23.56 8.57
CA GLN A 180 -11.74 24.19 8.23
C GLN A 180 -11.06 23.42 7.11
N LYS A 181 -10.84 22.12 7.35
CA LYS A 181 -10.05 21.32 6.42
C LYS A 181 -10.77 21.08 5.11
N ALA A 182 -12.10 21.00 5.13
CA ALA A 182 -12.91 20.94 3.92
C ALA A 182 -12.79 22.21 3.08
N SER A 183 -12.89 23.39 3.72
CA SER A 183 -12.72 24.67 3.05
C SER A 183 -11.32 24.82 2.44
N GLU A 184 -10.28 24.45 3.19
CA GLU A 184 -8.90 24.44 2.70
C GLU A 184 -8.69 23.44 1.57
N ILE A 185 -9.05 22.16 1.73
CA ILE A 185 -8.78 21.10 0.74
C ILE A 185 -9.56 21.34 -0.54
N TYR A 186 -10.84 21.72 -0.46
CA TYR A 186 -11.65 21.85 -1.66
C TYR A 186 -11.50 23.23 -2.30
N PHE A 187 -11.39 24.31 -1.53
CA PHE A 187 -11.52 25.67 -2.07
C PHE A 187 -10.34 26.59 -1.78
N GLY A 188 -9.36 26.17 -0.97
CA GLY A 188 -8.19 26.99 -0.66
C GLY A 188 -8.50 28.20 0.21
N LYS A 189 -9.62 28.16 0.94
CA LYS A 189 -10.18 29.31 1.65
C LYS A 189 -10.33 29.03 3.13
N ASP A 190 -10.29 30.09 3.93
CA ASP A 190 -10.83 30.08 5.28
C ASP A 190 -12.36 29.84 5.23
N PRO A 191 -12.96 29.07 6.16
CA PRO A 191 -14.40 28.80 6.20
C PRO A 191 -15.26 30.05 6.13
N SER A 192 -14.84 31.16 6.73
CA SER A 192 -15.59 32.42 6.72
C SER A 192 -15.77 33.00 5.31
N LYS A 193 -14.95 32.57 4.34
CA LYS A 193 -14.97 33.01 2.94
C LYS A 193 -15.72 32.05 2.00
N LEU A 194 -16.30 30.97 2.52
CA LEU A 194 -17.08 30.04 1.70
C LEU A 194 -18.30 30.74 1.10
N THR A 195 -18.50 30.59 -0.21
CA THR A 195 -19.72 31.08 -0.87
C THR A 195 -20.92 30.22 -0.48
N LEU A 196 -22.12 30.70 -0.82
CA LEU A 196 -23.35 29.92 -0.65
C LEU A 196 -23.32 28.62 -1.48
N SER A 197 -22.77 28.66 -2.70
CA SER A 197 -22.67 27.48 -3.57
C SER A 197 -21.68 26.46 -3.02
N GLU A 198 -20.52 26.91 -2.54
CA GLU A 198 -19.50 26.08 -1.88
C GLU A 198 -20.04 25.45 -0.60
N SER A 199 -20.73 26.25 0.24
CA SER A 199 -21.40 25.78 1.46
C SER A 199 -22.43 24.69 1.18
N ALA A 200 -23.26 24.87 0.15
CA ALA A 200 -24.25 23.88 -0.25
C ALA A 200 -23.60 22.59 -0.79
N ALA A 201 -22.45 22.70 -1.45
CA ALA A 201 -21.69 21.56 -1.93
C ALA A 201 -21.11 20.75 -0.75
N LEU A 202 -20.43 21.41 0.20
CA LEU A 202 -19.89 20.76 1.40
C LEU A 202 -20.99 20.08 2.22
N ALA A 203 -22.12 20.76 2.47
CA ALA A 203 -23.25 20.19 3.18
C ALA A 203 -23.83 18.96 2.46
N GLY A 204 -23.91 18.99 1.13
CA GLY A 204 -24.41 17.89 0.33
C GLY A 204 -23.54 16.62 0.40
N MET A 205 -22.24 16.78 0.61
CA MET A 205 -21.28 15.68 0.65
C MET A 205 -21.31 14.87 1.96
N ILE A 206 -21.73 15.47 3.08
CA ILE A 206 -21.68 14.85 4.42
C ILE A 206 -22.23 13.42 4.45
N ASN A 207 -23.37 13.18 3.78
CA ASN A 207 -24.04 11.88 3.77
C ASN A 207 -23.37 10.83 2.88
N ALA A 208 -22.61 11.25 1.86
CA ALA A 208 -21.91 10.32 0.96
C ALA A 208 -20.56 10.90 0.48
N PRO A 209 -19.58 11.11 1.39
CA PRO A 209 -18.41 11.94 1.11
C PRO A 209 -17.54 11.43 -0.04
N SER A 210 -17.34 10.11 -0.12
CA SER A 210 -16.52 9.51 -1.19
C SER A 210 -17.24 9.43 -2.54
N ALA A 211 -18.58 9.25 -2.54
CA ALA A 211 -19.37 9.11 -3.76
C ALA A 211 -19.67 10.46 -4.42
N LEU A 212 -19.58 11.55 -3.65
CA LEU A 212 -19.87 12.93 -4.05
C LEU A 212 -18.62 13.82 -4.04
N ASP A 213 -17.42 13.22 -4.03
CA ASP A 213 -16.16 13.96 -4.03
C ASP A 213 -15.95 14.70 -5.37
N PRO A 214 -15.86 16.04 -5.39
CA PRO A 214 -15.75 16.82 -6.62
C PRO A 214 -14.46 16.57 -7.40
N TYR A 215 -13.40 16.05 -6.78
CA TYR A 215 -12.18 15.66 -7.51
C TYR A 215 -12.39 14.44 -8.41
N LYS A 216 -13.37 13.59 -8.10
CA LYS A 216 -13.67 12.36 -8.84
C LYS A 216 -15.00 12.41 -9.59
N HIS A 217 -15.99 13.11 -9.02
CA HIS A 217 -17.39 13.04 -9.41
C HIS A 217 -18.07 14.42 -9.38
N MET A 218 -17.45 15.42 -10.03
CA MET A 218 -17.94 16.81 -10.07
C MET A 218 -19.44 16.93 -10.41
N ASP A 219 -19.93 16.20 -11.41
CA ASP A 219 -21.33 16.26 -11.83
C ASP A 219 -22.30 15.83 -10.72
N LYS A 220 -21.95 14.77 -9.98
CA LYS A 220 -22.75 14.30 -8.83
C LYS A 220 -22.71 15.30 -7.68
N THR A 221 -21.56 15.93 -7.44
CA THR A 221 -21.44 17.00 -6.45
C THR A 221 -22.34 18.18 -6.80
N ILE A 222 -22.37 18.60 -8.07
CA ILE A 222 -23.21 19.70 -8.56
C ILE A 222 -24.70 19.36 -8.42
N GLU A 223 -25.11 18.14 -8.79
CA GLU A 223 -26.50 17.68 -8.61
C GLU A 223 -26.91 17.75 -7.14
N ARG A 224 -26.07 17.22 -6.25
CA ARG A 224 -26.34 17.22 -4.81
C ARG A 224 -26.37 18.63 -4.23
N ARG A 225 -25.43 19.49 -4.61
CA ARG A 225 -25.41 20.91 -4.23
C ARG A 225 -26.72 21.60 -4.63
N ASN A 226 -27.20 21.37 -5.85
CA ASN A 226 -28.45 21.96 -6.33
C ASN A 226 -29.66 21.47 -5.53
N LEU A 227 -29.66 20.19 -5.10
CA LEU A 227 -30.67 19.67 -4.18
C LEU A 227 -30.62 20.40 -2.83
N VAL A 228 -29.43 20.62 -2.25
CA VAL A 228 -29.27 21.37 -0.99
C VAL A 228 -29.81 22.80 -1.13
N LEU A 229 -29.43 23.52 -2.19
CA LEU A 229 -29.93 24.88 -2.47
C LEU A 229 -31.47 24.92 -2.60
N SER A 230 -32.05 23.90 -3.26
CA SER A 230 -33.51 23.77 -3.39
C SER A 230 -34.18 23.56 -2.02
N ARG A 231 -33.60 22.72 -1.16
CA ARG A 231 -34.06 22.52 0.22
C ARG A 231 -33.97 23.80 1.04
N MET A 232 -32.85 24.52 0.96
CA MET A 232 -32.68 25.82 1.64
C MET A 232 -33.76 26.82 1.25
N LYS A 233 -34.07 26.92 -0.05
CA LYS A 233 -35.16 27.77 -0.55
C LYS A 233 -36.53 27.32 -0.02
N SER A 234 -36.83 26.02 -0.07
CA SER A 234 -38.11 25.48 0.42
C SER A 234 -38.31 25.67 1.93
N ASN A 235 -37.21 25.75 2.68
CA ASN A 235 -37.22 25.97 4.13
C ASN A 235 -37.18 27.47 4.51
N GLY A 236 -37.30 28.38 3.53
CA GLY A 236 -37.27 29.82 3.77
C GLY A 236 -35.90 30.36 4.19
N LYS A 237 -34.82 29.59 4.00
CA LYS A 237 -33.44 29.98 4.35
C LYS A 237 -32.69 30.67 3.21
N LEU A 238 -33.34 30.82 2.05
CA LEU A 238 -32.73 31.36 0.84
C LEU A 238 -33.78 32.07 -0.03
N LYS A 239 -33.51 33.31 -0.46
CA LYS A 239 -34.41 34.05 -1.37
C LYS A 239 -34.29 33.53 -2.80
N LYS A 240 -35.31 33.79 -3.62
CA LYS A 240 -35.37 33.32 -5.02
C LYS A 240 -34.18 33.81 -5.87
N GLY A 241 -33.75 35.06 -5.69
CA GLY A 241 -32.60 35.63 -6.41
C GLY A 241 -31.28 34.94 -6.04
N GLU A 242 -31.00 34.81 -4.74
CA GLU A 242 -29.80 34.15 -4.21
C GLU A 242 -29.73 32.66 -4.65
N TYR A 243 -30.87 31.97 -4.68
CA TYR A 243 -30.97 30.60 -5.20
C TYR A 243 -30.50 30.50 -6.65
N SER A 244 -30.99 31.39 -7.53
CA SER A 244 -30.61 31.37 -8.94
C SER A 244 -29.11 31.68 -9.13
N GLN A 245 -28.58 32.64 -8.38
CA GLN A 245 -27.16 33.00 -8.42
C GLN A 245 -26.27 31.84 -7.96
N ALA A 246 -26.51 31.28 -6.79
CA ALA A 246 -25.69 30.18 -6.24
C ALA A 246 -25.77 28.89 -7.07
N ARG A 247 -26.92 28.63 -7.71
CA ARG A 247 -27.09 27.48 -8.61
C ARG A 247 -26.24 27.61 -9.87
N ASN A 248 -26.09 28.83 -10.39
CA ASN A 248 -25.32 29.11 -11.60
C ASN A 248 -23.83 29.35 -11.33
N GLU A 249 -23.43 29.52 -10.07
CA GLU A 249 -22.03 29.64 -9.67
C GLU A 249 -21.25 28.36 -10.00
N ARG A 250 -20.09 28.52 -10.64
CA ARG A 250 -19.17 27.42 -10.94
C ARG A 250 -18.32 27.12 -9.71
N LEU A 251 -18.27 25.85 -9.29
CA LEU A 251 -17.34 25.41 -8.26
C LEU A 251 -15.91 25.34 -8.83
N ILE A 252 -14.98 26.05 -8.20
CA ILE A 252 -13.54 26.05 -8.53
C ILE A 252 -12.80 25.41 -7.36
N LEU A 253 -11.95 24.42 -7.63
CA LEU A 253 -11.18 23.73 -6.59
C LEU A 253 -9.74 24.30 -6.52
N ASP A 254 -9.35 24.91 -5.41
CA ASP A 254 -8.08 25.67 -5.30
C ASP A 254 -7.29 25.39 -4.00
N GLY A 255 -7.46 24.19 -3.45
CA GLY A 255 -7.10 23.87 -2.06
C GLY A 255 -5.65 23.62 -1.67
N ARG A 256 -4.69 24.34 -2.22
CA ARG A 256 -3.26 24.11 -1.90
C ARG A 256 -2.73 25.09 -0.85
N ASN A 257 -2.32 24.53 0.30
CA ASN A 257 -1.35 25.02 1.32
C ASN A 257 -1.88 25.48 2.69
N LEU A 258 -1.34 24.83 3.74
CA LEU A 258 -0.80 25.34 5.02
C LEU A 258 -0.39 24.10 5.86
N LYS A 259 0.88 23.98 6.32
CA LYS A 259 1.40 22.77 7.00
C LYS A 259 2.02 23.04 8.37
N ASP A 260 1.67 22.19 9.34
CA ASP A 260 2.40 21.97 10.59
C ASP A 260 3.64 21.11 10.27
N PRO A 261 4.83 21.40 10.84
CA PRO A 261 6.07 20.75 10.47
C PRO A 261 6.15 19.23 10.79
N LEU A 262 5.33 18.71 11.71
CA LEU A 262 5.22 17.26 11.99
C LEU A 262 4.06 16.61 11.22
N LYS A 263 3.14 17.42 10.71
CA LYS A 263 1.97 17.00 9.95
C LYS A 263 2.41 16.64 8.54
N GLU A 264 2.11 15.41 8.12
CA GLU A 264 2.46 14.83 6.80
C GLU A 264 3.91 14.34 6.66
N LYS A 265 4.71 14.32 7.73
CA LYS A 265 5.99 13.61 7.71
C LYS A 265 5.77 12.11 7.48
N PHE A 266 6.59 11.55 6.58
CA PHE A 266 6.68 10.13 6.26
C PHE A 266 5.36 9.50 5.75
N PRO A 267 4.68 10.11 4.78
CA PRO A 267 3.27 9.84 4.52
C PRO A 267 3.01 8.43 3.97
N TYR A 268 3.96 7.83 3.25
CA TYR A 268 3.87 6.42 2.83
C TYR A 268 4.10 5.45 3.99
N TYR A 269 5.06 5.74 4.86
CA TYR A 269 5.31 4.93 6.05
C TYR A 269 4.12 4.95 7.00
N VAL A 270 3.57 6.15 7.27
CA VAL A 270 2.35 6.32 8.09
C VAL A 270 1.16 5.57 7.49
N ASN A 271 0.95 5.64 6.18
CA ASN A 271 -0.09 4.85 5.52
C ASN A 271 0.12 3.34 5.77
N GLN A 272 1.36 2.85 5.72
CA GLN A 272 1.65 1.45 5.98
C GLN A 272 1.40 1.07 7.44
N VAL A 273 1.78 1.91 8.41
CA VAL A 273 1.45 1.73 9.83
C VAL A 273 -0.05 1.58 10.01
N LEU A 274 -0.85 2.45 9.39
CA LEU A 274 -2.31 2.38 9.48
C LEU A 274 -2.89 1.13 8.83
N ARG A 275 -2.32 0.69 7.70
CA ARG A 275 -2.72 -0.57 7.06
C ARG A 275 -2.40 -1.77 7.94
N GLU A 276 -1.23 -1.80 8.55
CA GLU A 276 -0.85 -2.88 9.47
C GLU A 276 -1.75 -2.88 10.73
N ALA A 277 -2.00 -1.71 11.32
CA ALA A 277 -2.90 -1.58 12.46
C ALA A 277 -4.32 -2.07 12.15
N ALA A 278 -4.85 -1.73 10.98
CA ALA A 278 -6.17 -2.18 10.56
C ALA A 278 -6.23 -3.66 10.17
N GLY A 279 -5.22 -4.15 9.44
CA GLY A 279 -5.19 -5.52 8.93
C GLY A 279 -4.85 -6.55 10.00
N LYS A 280 -3.83 -6.28 10.82
CA LYS A 280 -3.26 -7.23 11.79
C LYS A 280 -3.85 -7.09 13.19
N TYR A 281 -4.12 -5.86 13.63
CA TYR A 281 -4.64 -5.59 14.98
C TYR A 281 -6.11 -5.19 14.99
N HIS A 282 -6.78 -5.25 13.83
CA HIS A 282 -8.22 -4.98 13.66
C HIS A 282 -8.68 -3.60 14.16
N LEU A 283 -7.77 -2.64 14.24
CA LEU A 283 -8.09 -1.26 14.63
C LEU A 283 -8.69 -0.50 13.45
N LYS A 284 -9.87 0.06 13.63
CA LYS A 284 -10.54 0.80 12.54
C LYS A 284 -9.77 2.09 12.26
N THR A 285 -9.68 2.48 10.99
CA THR A 285 -9.03 3.74 10.59
C THR A 285 -9.59 4.94 11.34
N ASP A 286 -10.92 5.03 11.50
CA ASP A 286 -11.55 6.13 12.23
C ASP A 286 -11.14 6.17 13.71
N GLU A 287 -10.91 5.00 14.31
CA GLU A 287 -10.43 4.86 15.68
C GLU A 287 -8.97 5.31 15.78
N LEU A 288 -8.11 4.86 14.86
CA LEU A 288 -6.72 5.29 14.77
C LEU A 288 -6.58 6.80 14.56
N LEU A 289 -7.52 7.46 13.89
CA LEU A 289 -7.48 8.90 13.64
C LEU A 289 -7.99 9.76 14.81
N ARG A 290 -8.65 9.17 15.81
CA ARG A 290 -9.38 9.92 16.85
C ARG A 290 -9.11 9.45 18.28
N GLY A 291 -8.62 8.23 18.43
CA GLY A 291 -8.51 7.54 19.71
C GLY A 291 -7.30 7.96 20.55
N GLY A 292 -6.43 8.83 20.03
CA GLY A 292 -5.23 9.28 20.74
C GLY A 292 -4.25 8.16 21.03
N TYR A 293 -4.03 7.28 20.06
CA TYR A 293 -3.10 6.16 20.22
C TYR A 293 -1.65 6.64 20.23
N LYS A 294 -0.78 5.89 20.88
CA LYS A 294 0.68 5.99 20.69
C LYS A 294 1.15 4.73 20.00
N ILE A 295 1.65 4.88 18.78
CA ILE A 295 2.12 3.77 17.94
C ILE A 295 3.64 3.86 17.88
N PHE A 296 4.32 2.87 18.44
CA PHE A 296 5.77 2.75 18.37
C PHE A 296 6.13 1.85 17.19
N THR A 297 7.07 2.30 16.36
CA THR A 297 7.37 1.68 15.08
C THR A 297 8.83 1.29 14.95
N ALA A 298 9.18 0.59 13.88
CA ALA A 298 10.55 0.29 13.50
C ALA A 298 11.20 1.38 12.63
N LEU A 299 10.51 2.51 12.42
CA LEU A 299 10.95 3.62 11.57
C LEU A 299 12.33 4.13 11.99
N ASP A 300 13.18 4.38 11.01
CA ASP A 300 14.33 5.27 11.15
C ASP A 300 14.00 6.57 10.39
N GLN A 301 13.81 7.66 11.12
CA GLN A 301 13.37 8.93 10.53
C GLN A 301 14.39 9.50 9.54
N GLU A 302 15.68 9.32 9.79
CA GLU A 302 16.73 9.84 8.92
C GLU A 302 16.80 9.03 7.63
N MET A 303 16.77 7.70 7.75
CA MET A 303 16.75 6.79 6.61
C MET A 303 15.51 6.99 5.74
N GLN A 304 14.33 7.18 6.36
CA GLN A 304 13.11 7.50 5.65
C GLN A 304 13.19 8.84 4.92
N ALA A 305 13.70 9.89 5.59
CA ALA A 305 13.89 11.20 4.98
C ALA A 305 14.88 11.15 3.80
N ASP A 306 15.98 10.40 3.94
CA ASP A 306 16.96 10.20 2.89
C ASP A 306 16.38 9.46 1.68
N ALA A 307 15.56 8.43 1.91
CA ALA A 307 14.83 7.75 0.85
C ALA A 307 13.83 8.70 0.15
N GLU A 308 13.08 9.51 0.90
CA GLU A 308 12.16 10.51 0.33
C GLU A 308 12.92 11.56 -0.51
N ASN A 309 14.09 11.99 -0.06
CA ASN A 309 14.93 12.94 -0.81
C ASN A 309 15.38 12.39 -2.16
N VAL A 310 15.74 11.10 -2.24
CA VAL A 310 16.05 10.43 -3.53
C VAL A 310 14.81 10.41 -4.43
N TYR A 311 13.64 10.13 -3.86
CA TYR A 311 12.38 10.06 -4.64
C TYR A 311 11.87 11.42 -5.12
N ASN A 312 12.18 12.49 -4.39
CA ASN A 312 11.85 13.86 -4.77
C ASN A 312 12.77 14.41 -5.87
N ASN A 313 13.92 13.79 -6.10
CA ASN A 313 14.84 14.20 -7.16
C ASN A 313 14.53 13.46 -8.46
N GLU A 314 13.86 14.13 -9.39
CA GLU A 314 13.48 13.53 -10.69
C GLU A 314 14.68 13.09 -11.54
N LEU A 315 15.87 13.66 -11.33
CA LEU A 315 17.09 13.28 -12.04
C LEU A 315 17.57 11.86 -11.67
N ASP A 316 17.09 11.32 -10.55
CA ASP A 316 17.46 9.99 -10.09
C ASP A 316 16.71 8.87 -10.81
N PHE A 317 15.74 9.21 -11.65
CA PHE A 317 14.95 8.29 -12.45
C PHE A 317 15.20 8.54 -13.95
N LEU A 318 16.06 7.72 -14.54
CA LEU A 318 16.62 7.94 -15.87
C LEU A 318 15.61 7.73 -17.02
N ASP A 319 14.58 6.94 -16.80
CA ASP A 319 13.60 6.63 -17.84
C ASP A 319 12.56 7.75 -17.99
N ARG A 320 12.67 8.49 -19.10
CA ARG A 320 11.79 9.60 -19.48
C ARG A 320 10.97 9.30 -20.74
N SER A 321 10.93 8.04 -21.17
CA SER A 321 10.25 7.64 -22.41
C SER A 321 8.72 7.69 -22.32
N ASN A 322 8.19 7.76 -21.10
CA ASN A 322 6.76 7.68 -20.81
C ASN A 322 6.10 9.06 -20.86
N LYS A 323 4.84 9.13 -21.34
CA LYS A 323 4.03 10.37 -21.29
C LYS A 323 3.66 10.78 -19.85
N GLY A 324 3.74 9.85 -18.91
CA GLY A 324 3.51 10.08 -17.49
C GLY A 324 4.74 9.74 -16.63
N ILE A 325 4.61 9.94 -15.32
CA ILE A 325 5.67 9.64 -14.35
C ILE A 325 5.83 8.12 -14.24
N VAL A 326 7.03 7.62 -14.57
CA VAL A 326 7.45 6.25 -14.23
C VAL A 326 7.36 6.09 -12.72
N GLN A 327 6.62 5.09 -12.24
CA GLN A 327 6.47 4.84 -10.82
C GLN A 327 7.67 4.06 -10.28
N SER A 328 7.91 4.22 -8.98
CA SER A 328 8.92 3.45 -8.27
C SER A 328 8.50 3.30 -6.80
N SER A 329 9.01 2.28 -6.13
CA SER A 329 8.80 2.07 -4.70
C SER A 329 9.99 1.36 -4.08
N ALA A 330 10.24 1.63 -2.80
CA ALA A 330 11.37 1.10 -2.07
C ALA A 330 10.96 0.66 -0.66
N VAL A 331 11.62 -0.38 -0.17
CA VAL A 331 11.56 -0.84 1.22
C VAL A 331 12.98 -1.02 1.72
N LEU A 332 13.28 -0.50 2.92
CA LEU A 332 14.47 -0.80 3.69
C LEU A 332 14.06 -1.48 5.00
N MET A 333 14.72 -2.60 5.31
CA MET A 333 14.35 -3.47 6.41
C MET A 333 15.59 -3.99 7.15
N ASP A 334 15.53 -3.99 8.48
CA ASP A 334 16.52 -4.68 9.30
C ASP A 334 16.26 -6.21 9.25
N PRO A 335 17.18 -7.02 8.72
CA PRO A 335 17.00 -8.46 8.59
C PRO A 335 16.99 -9.20 9.94
N LYS A 336 17.55 -8.63 11.01
CA LYS A 336 17.65 -9.27 12.34
C LYS A 336 16.36 -9.12 13.15
N SER A 337 15.63 -8.02 12.96
CA SER A 337 14.35 -7.76 13.62
C SER A 337 13.13 -7.99 12.72
N GLY A 338 13.27 -7.87 11.40
CA GLY A 338 12.13 -7.75 10.47
C GLY A 338 11.47 -6.37 10.51
N GLY A 339 12.08 -5.39 11.19
CA GLY A 339 11.57 -4.03 11.28
C GLY A 339 11.76 -3.27 9.98
N ILE A 340 10.68 -2.71 9.44
CA ILE A 340 10.73 -1.83 8.27
C ILE A 340 11.22 -0.46 8.73
N GLN A 341 12.43 -0.08 8.32
CA GLN A 341 13.08 1.17 8.74
C GLN A 341 12.74 2.34 7.80
N ALA A 342 12.52 2.07 6.51
CA ALA A 342 12.02 3.05 5.56
C ALA A 342 11.12 2.38 4.49
N LEU A 343 10.13 3.14 3.98
CA LEU A 343 9.17 2.69 2.99
C LEU A 343 8.67 3.85 2.13
N ILE A 344 8.81 3.68 0.81
CA ILE A 344 8.33 4.62 -0.21
C ILE A 344 7.36 3.91 -1.15
N GLY A 345 6.12 4.41 -1.24
CA GLY A 345 5.04 3.74 -1.96
C GLY A 345 4.79 4.20 -3.40
N GLY A 346 5.48 5.24 -3.86
CA GLY A 346 5.24 5.81 -5.19
C GLY A 346 5.98 7.13 -5.41
N ARG A 347 6.04 7.55 -6.67
CA ARG A 347 6.51 8.88 -7.09
C ARG A 347 5.33 9.82 -7.37
N GLY A 348 5.57 11.12 -7.23
CA GLY A 348 4.57 12.16 -7.42
C GLY A 348 3.78 12.48 -6.15
N GLU A 349 2.63 13.14 -6.31
CA GLU A 349 1.80 13.56 -5.18
C GLU A 349 1.27 12.36 -4.38
N HIS A 350 1.47 12.40 -3.07
CA HIS A 350 0.96 11.38 -2.15
C HIS A 350 -0.55 11.53 -1.95
N VAL A 351 -1.24 10.39 -1.90
CA VAL A 351 -2.66 10.31 -1.52
C VAL A 351 -2.77 9.55 -0.19
N PHE A 352 -3.43 10.15 0.80
CA PHE A 352 -3.66 9.51 2.11
C PHE A 352 -4.45 8.21 1.95
N LEU A 353 -3.91 7.12 2.51
CA LEU A 353 -4.39 5.74 2.31
C LEU A 353 -4.60 5.33 0.85
N GLY A 354 -3.94 6.03 -0.09
CA GLY A 354 -3.86 5.67 -1.50
C GLY A 354 -3.02 4.41 -1.73
N TYR A 355 -2.93 3.99 -3.00
CA TYR A 355 -2.22 2.78 -3.38
C TYR A 355 -0.72 2.87 -3.03
N ASN A 356 -0.23 1.95 -2.21
CA ASN A 356 1.15 1.90 -1.75
C ASN A 356 1.87 0.75 -2.46
N ARG A 357 2.67 1.07 -3.49
CA ARG A 357 3.34 0.04 -4.31
C ARG A 357 4.36 -0.76 -3.52
N ALA A 358 4.97 -0.20 -2.47
CA ALA A 358 5.91 -0.95 -1.64
C ALA A 358 5.28 -2.18 -0.98
N SER A 359 3.99 -2.14 -0.62
CA SER A 359 3.32 -3.23 0.10
C SER A 359 2.12 -3.85 -0.62
N GLN A 360 1.57 -3.17 -1.63
CA GLN A 360 0.35 -3.60 -2.33
C GLN A 360 0.59 -3.97 -3.79
N LEU A 361 1.79 -3.69 -4.34
CA LEU A 361 2.12 -4.04 -5.71
C LEU A 361 2.04 -5.55 -5.94
N ARG A 362 1.58 -5.87 -7.14
CA ARG A 362 1.43 -7.23 -7.67
C ARG A 362 2.11 -7.28 -9.03
N ALA A 363 3.44 -7.36 -9.00
CA ALA A 363 4.29 -7.31 -10.19
C ALA A 363 5.23 -8.52 -10.25
N GLN A 364 5.61 -8.92 -11.46
CA GLN A 364 6.48 -10.08 -11.64
C GLN A 364 7.92 -9.69 -11.29
N PRO A 365 8.60 -10.41 -10.38
CA PRO A 365 9.95 -10.06 -9.92
C PRO A 365 11.04 -10.37 -10.95
N GLY A 366 10.70 -11.07 -12.02
CA GLY A 366 11.66 -11.49 -13.03
C GLY A 366 12.81 -12.32 -12.44
N SER A 367 14.03 -12.08 -12.93
CA SER A 367 15.25 -12.74 -12.46
C SER A 367 15.61 -12.52 -10.99
N ALA A 368 14.95 -11.60 -10.26
CA ALA A 368 15.12 -11.49 -8.81
C ALA A 368 14.57 -12.72 -8.06
N MET A 369 13.80 -13.59 -8.74
CA MET A 369 13.30 -14.84 -8.18
C MET A 369 14.34 -15.98 -8.17
N LYS A 370 15.35 -15.95 -9.05
CA LYS A 370 16.31 -17.07 -9.26
C LYS A 370 17.00 -17.54 -7.97
N PRO A 371 17.50 -16.65 -7.09
CA PRO A 371 18.14 -17.08 -5.85
C PRO A 371 17.21 -17.82 -4.91
N LEU A 372 15.92 -17.44 -4.91
CA LEU A 372 14.90 -17.99 -4.03
C LEU A 372 14.35 -19.32 -4.54
N ALA A 373 13.94 -19.35 -5.82
CA ALA A 373 13.23 -20.49 -6.41
C ALA A 373 14.13 -21.59 -6.95
N VAL A 374 15.40 -21.29 -7.27
CA VAL A 374 16.27 -22.22 -8.00
C VAL A 374 17.58 -22.46 -7.27
N TYR A 375 18.39 -21.42 -7.04
CA TYR A 375 19.74 -21.63 -6.51
C TYR A 375 19.74 -22.10 -5.05
N THR A 376 18.86 -21.55 -4.20
CA THR A 376 18.74 -22.02 -2.81
C THR A 376 18.37 -23.51 -2.75
N PRO A 377 17.26 -23.98 -3.37
CA PRO A 377 16.93 -25.40 -3.32
C PRO A 377 17.96 -26.27 -4.04
N ALA A 378 18.62 -25.82 -5.12
CA ALA A 378 19.68 -26.60 -5.76
C ALA A 378 20.87 -26.86 -4.81
N LEU A 379 21.30 -25.84 -4.07
CA LEU A 379 22.36 -25.99 -3.05
C LEU A 379 21.91 -26.89 -1.89
N GLU A 380 20.62 -26.93 -1.56
CA GLU A 380 20.05 -27.86 -0.57
C GLU A 380 20.06 -29.31 -1.07
N GLU A 381 19.90 -29.53 -2.38
CA GLU A 381 19.97 -30.85 -3.03
C GLU A 381 21.41 -31.29 -3.36
N GLY A 382 22.43 -30.55 -2.92
CA GLY A 382 23.83 -30.95 -3.02
C GLY A 382 24.61 -30.39 -4.21
N TYR A 383 24.02 -29.48 -4.98
CA TYR A 383 24.81 -28.71 -5.95
C TYR A 383 25.80 -27.78 -5.23
N GLU A 384 26.87 -27.45 -5.93
CA GLU A 384 27.86 -26.46 -5.52
C GLU A 384 27.78 -25.22 -6.39
N ILE A 385 28.32 -24.09 -5.91
CA ILE A 385 28.33 -22.84 -6.70
C ILE A 385 29.14 -22.99 -8.00
N THR A 386 30.06 -23.95 -8.04
CA THR A 386 30.88 -24.31 -9.21
C THR A 386 30.28 -25.41 -10.07
N SER A 387 29.13 -26.00 -9.70
CA SER A 387 28.46 -27.01 -10.52
C SER A 387 28.13 -26.45 -11.90
N GLU A 388 28.55 -27.18 -12.93
CA GLU A 388 28.31 -26.83 -14.34
C GLU A 388 26.83 -27.05 -14.69
N LEU A 389 26.21 -26.02 -15.27
CA LEU A 389 24.83 -25.99 -15.69
C LEU A 389 24.76 -25.96 -17.21
N LYS A 390 23.80 -26.71 -17.76
CA LYS A 390 23.60 -26.77 -19.20
C LYS A 390 23.00 -25.46 -19.74
N ASP A 391 23.68 -24.84 -20.70
CA ASP A 391 23.24 -23.61 -21.39
C ASP A 391 23.23 -23.82 -22.91
N GLU A 392 22.16 -24.42 -23.42
CA GLU A 392 21.93 -24.70 -24.83
C GLU A 392 20.46 -24.42 -25.17
N LYS A 393 20.15 -24.12 -26.44
CA LYS A 393 18.75 -23.96 -26.86
C LYS A 393 17.97 -25.25 -26.55
N MET A 394 16.97 -25.16 -25.69
CA MET A 394 16.24 -26.32 -25.19
C MET A 394 14.77 -26.02 -24.90
N LYS A 395 13.94 -27.06 -24.96
CA LYS A 395 12.49 -27.01 -24.79
C LYS A 395 12.03 -27.96 -23.69
N PHE A 396 11.16 -27.49 -22.81
CA PHE A 396 10.58 -28.21 -21.69
C PHE A 396 9.07 -28.36 -21.91
N GLY A 397 8.66 -29.43 -22.59
CA GLY A 397 7.27 -29.58 -23.04
C GLY A 397 6.89 -28.49 -24.02
N ASN A 398 5.99 -27.58 -23.63
CA ASN A 398 5.57 -26.42 -24.45
C ASN A 398 6.34 -25.12 -24.14
N TYR A 399 7.24 -25.14 -23.16
CA TYR A 399 7.98 -23.96 -22.72
C TYR A 399 9.41 -23.97 -23.28
N GLU A 400 9.78 -22.93 -24.02
CA GLU A 400 11.11 -22.79 -24.64
C GLU A 400 11.71 -21.44 -24.19
N PRO A 401 12.48 -21.41 -23.07
CA PRO A 401 13.13 -20.19 -22.61
C PRO A 401 14.32 -19.82 -23.50
N SER A 402 14.68 -18.54 -23.52
CA SER A 402 15.87 -18.02 -24.18
C SER A 402 16.66 -17.09 -23.27
N ASN A 403 17.98 -17.04 -23.48
CA ASN A 403 18.83 -16.01 -22.88
C ASN A 403 18.54 -14.66 -23.55
N LEU A 404 18.65 -13.57 -22.78
CA LEU A 404 18.32 -12.22 -23.27
C LEU A 404 19.14 -11.80 -24.50
N ASN A 405 20.40 -12.25 -24.59
CA ASN A 405 21.29 -11.97 -25.73
C ASN A 405 21.18 -13.01 -26.86
N GLY A 406 20.37 -14.05 -26.70
CA GLY A 406 20.24 -15.15 -27.66
C GLY A 406 21.48 -16.05 -27.79
N GLN A 407 22.50 -15.88 -26.94
CA GLN A 407 23.74 -16.66 -26.96
C GLN A 407 23.70 -17.78 -25.90
N TYR A 408 24.48 -18.83 -26.14
CA TYR A 408 24.53 -20.05 -25.34
C TYR A 408 25.98 -20.47 -25.14
N GLU A 409 26.37 -20.80 -23.90
CA GLU A 409 27.74 -21.11 -23.52
C GLU A 409 28.03 -22.63 -23.42
N GLY A 410 27.02 -23.48 -23.66
CA GLY A 410 27.11 -24.94 -23.54
C GLY A 410 27.08 -25.40 -22.09
N GLN A 411 28.13 -25.09 -21.32
CA GLN A 411 28.24 -25.38 -19.89
C GLN A 411 28.74 -24.14 -19.13
N VAL A 412 28.02 -23.78 -18.07
CA VAL A 412 28.32 -22.61 -17.24
C VAL A 412 28.14 -22.91 -15.74
N PRO A 413 29.11 -22.57 -14.86
CA PRO A 413 28.97 -22.72 -13.43
C PRO A 413 27.81 -21.93 -12.89
N MET A 414 27.19 -22.45 -11.84
CA MET A 414 26.06 -21.80 -11.19
C MET A 414 26.35 -20.36 -10.76
N TYR A 415 27.56 -20.07 -10.24
CA TYR A 415 27.95 -18.71 -9.87
C TYR A 415 27.94 -17.75 -11.07
N GLU A 416 28.37 -18.23 -12.25
CA GLU A 416 28.44 -17.43 -13.47
C GLU A 416 27.06 -17.24 -14.09
N ALA A 417 26.21 -18.29 -14.06
CA ALA A 417 24.81 -18.20 -14.44
C ALA A 417 24.05 -17.18 -13.57
N ALA A 418 24.31 -17.14 -12.26
CA ALA A 418 23.76 -16.14 -11.37
C ALA A 418 24.27 -14.73 -11.68
N MET A 419 25.59 -14.56 -11.84
CA MET A 419 26.29 -13.30 -12.13
C MET A 419 25.79 -12.65 -13.42
N LYS A 420 25.74 -13.42 -14.52
CA LYS A 420 25.23 -13.00 -15.84
C LYS A 420 23.71 -13.05 -15.95
N SER A 421 23.03 -13.62 -14.94
CA SER A 421 21.59 -13.78 -14.89
C SER A 421 21.02 -14.58 -16.07
N LEU A 422 21.69 -15.64 -16.50
CA LEU A 422 21.31 -16.49 -17.64
C LEU A 422 19.99 -17.22 -17.37
N ASN A 423 19.10 -17.29 -18.37
CA ASN A 423 17.75 -17.81 -18.20
C ASN A 423 17.70 -19.33 -18.36
N VAL A 424 18.28 -19.81 -19.45
CA VAL A 424 18.23 -21.22 -19.86
C VAL A 424 18.82 -22.17 -18.81
N PRO A 425 20.06 -21.98 -18.31
CA PRO A 425 20.63 -22.85 -17.29
C PRO A 425 19.85 -22.79 -15.97
N THR A 426 19.19 -21.67 -15.68
CA THR A 426 18.36 -21.54 -14.48
C THR A 426 17.06 -22.35 -14.60
N VAL A 427 16.40 -22.30 -15.76
CA VAL A 427 15.19 -23.09 -16.00
C VAL A 427 15.54 -24.58 -16.04
N TRP A 428 16.66 -24.93 -16.70
CA TRP A 428 17.18 -26.28 -16.71
C TRP A 428 17.41 -26.80 -15.29
N LEU A 429 18.10 -26.02 -14.45
CA LEU A 429 18.37 -26.42 -13.07
C LEU A 429 17.08 -26.63 -12.26
N LEU A 430 16.06 -25.77 -12.42
CA LEU A 430 14.76 -25.98 -11.76
C LEU A 430 14.06 -27.26 -12.25
N ASN A 431 14.22 -27.60 -13.53
CA ASN A 431 13.70 -28.85 -14.08
C ASN A 431 14.39 -30.07 -13.46
N GLU A 432 15.72 -30.03 -13.33
CA GLU A 432 16.51 -31.13 -12.74
C GLU A 432 16.17 -31.38 -11.27
N ILE A 433 16.09 -30.33 -10.45
CA ILE A 433 15.75 -30.47 -9.02
C ILE A 433 14.24 -30.68 -8.78
N GLY A 434 13.43 -30.41 -9.80
CA GLY A 434 11.97 -30.46 -9.75
C GLY A 434 11.31 -29.17 -9.25
N ALA A 435 10.28 -28.71 -9.98
CA ALA A 435 9.55 -27.47 -9.68
C ALA A 435 8.90 -27.43 -8.28
N ASP A 436 8.59 -28.59 -7.69
CA ASP A 436 8.07 -28.68 -6.32
C ASP A 436 9.05 -28.18 -5.27
N LYS A 437 10.36 -28.42 -5.45
CA LYS A 437 11.40 -27.90 -4.56
C LYS A 437 11.48 -26.38 -4.60
N GLY A 438 11.36 -25.81 -5.80
CA GLY A 438 11.29 -24.36 -5.97
C GLY A 438 10.05 -23.76 -5.29
N VAL A 439 8.88 -24.36 -5.47
CA VAL A 439 7.64 -23.93 -4.80
C VAL A 439 7.75 -24.03 -3.28
N ASP A 440 8.33 -25.10 -2.74
CA ASP A 440 8.57 -25.25 -1.30
C ASP A 440 9.51 -24.17 -0.75
N ALA A 441 10.64 -23.94 -1.43
CA ALA A 441 11.58 -22.88 -1.06
C ALA A 441 10.88 -21.51 -1.00
N LEU A 442 10.10 -21.16 -2.03
CA LEU A 442 9.37 -19.90 -2.07
C LEU A 442 8.35 -19.74 -0.94
N ARG A 443 7.67 -20.82 -0.52
CA ARG A 443 6.79 -20.79 0.66
C ARG A 443 7.56 -20.49 1.94
N ARG A 444 8.75 -21.09 2.12
CA ARG A 444 9.63 -20.80 3.26
C ARG A 444 10.11 -19.34 3.25
N PHE A 445 10.44 -18.83 2.07
CA PHE A 445 10.80 -17.42 1.86
C PHE A 445 9.62 -16.44 2.05
N GLY A 446 8.39 -16.91 2.23
CA GLY A 446 7.22 -16.04 2.44
C GLY A 446 6.61 -15.47 1.17
N ILE A 447 7.01 -15.97 -0.01
CA ILE A 447 6.46 -15.50 -1.29
C ILE A 447 5.00 -15.95 -1.44
N PRO A 448 4.05 -15.04 -1.72
CA PRO A 448 2.66 -15.40 -1.94
C PRO A 448 2.51 -16.14 -3.28
N LEU A 449 2.04 -17.39 -3.21
CA LEU A 449 1.87 -18.26 -4.38
C LEU A 449 0.42 -18.70 -4.57
N ASP A 450 0.00 -18.75 -5.84
CA ASP A 450 -1.21 -19.44 -6.29
C ASP A 450 -0.87 -20.87 -6.76
N LYS A 451 -1.89 -21.73 -6.88
CA LYS A 451 -1.70 -23.09 -7.39
C LYS A 451 -1.16 -23.09 -8.83
N LYS A 452 -1.52 -22.07 -9.61
CA LYS A 452 -1.07 -21.90 -11.00
C LYS A 452 0.40 -21.55 -11.15
N ASP A 453 1.05 -21.08 -10.07
CA ASP A 453 2.46 -20.67 -10.11
C ASP A 453 3.42 -21.87 -10.13
N LYS A 454 2.93 -23.11 -9.92
CA LYS A 454 3.73 -24.34 -10.07
C LYS A 454 4.03 -24.59 -11.56
N SER A 455 5.09 -23.96 -12.06
CA SER A 455 5.59 -24.14 -13.43
C SER A 455 7.10 -23.84 -13.51
N LEU A 456 7.75 -24.23 -14.61
CA LEU A 456 9.14 -23.87 -14.85
C LEU A 456 9.36 -22.37 -15.12
N ALA A 457 8.32 -21.65 -15.54
CA ALA A 457 8.39 -20.19 -15.71
C ALA A 457 8.64 -19.46 -14.38
N LEU A 458 8.34 -20.11 -13.25
CA LEU A 458 8.63 -19.61 -11.90
C LEU A 458 10.13 -19.33 -11.71
N ALA A 459 11.01 -20.11 -12.36
CA ALA A 459 12.46 -19.89 -12.33
C ALA A 459 12.84 -18.46 -12.74
N LEU A 460 12.06 -17.86 -13.64
CA LEU A 460 12.29 -16.53 -14.19
C LEU A 460 11.32 -15.48 -13.62
N GLY A 461 10.62 -15.79 -12.53
CA GLY A 461 9.65 -14.90 -11.89
C GLY A 461 8.29 -14.83 -12.60
N GLY A 462 7.97 -15.80 -13.47
CA GLY A 462 6.65 -15.96 -14.05
C GLY A 462 5.64 -16.35 -12.98
N MET A 463 4.74 -15.43 -12.64
CA MET A 463 3.73 -15.58 -11.58
C MET A 463 2.38 -15.00 -12.04
N ASP A 464 1.28 -15.57 -11.53
CA ASP A 464 -0.10 -15.14 -11.77
C ASP A 464 -0.38 -13.78 -11.11
N LYS A 465 -0.05 -13.64 -9.82
CA LYS A 465 -0.30 -12.42 -9.03
C LYS A 465 0.95 -11.58 -8.79
N GLY A 466 2.15 -12.14 -8.88
CA GLY A 466 3.39 -11.44 -8.57
C GLY A 466 3.51 -11.01 -7.10
N VAL A 467 4.46 -10.11 -6.84
CA VAL A 467 4.93 -9.75 -5.49
C VAL A 467 5.06 -8.23 -5.34
N SER A 468 5.17 -7.78 -4.09
CA SER A 468 5.53 -6.42 -3.72
C SER A 468 7.01 -6.31 -3.33
N PRO A 469 7.61 -5.10 -3.33
CA PRO A 469 8.94 -4.87 -2.75
C PRO A 469 9.06 -5.33 -1.30
N LEU A 470 7.99 -5.19 -0.50
CA LEU A 470 7.97 -5.69 0.87
C LEU A 470 8.13 -7.21 0.91
N ASP A 471 7.38 -7.95 0.08
CA ASP A 471 7.49 -9.41 -0.02
C ASP A 471 8.93 -9.83 -0.38
N MET A 472 9.55 -9.11 -1.31
CA MET A 472 10.92 -9.40 -1.78
C MET A 472 12.00 -9.03 -0.75
N ALA A 473 11.87 -7.91 -0.05
CA ALA A 473 12.78 -7.53 1.03
C ALA A 473 12.71 -8.55 2.18
N GLU A 474 11.50 -8.97 2.54
CA GLU A 474 11.31 -9.99 3.57
C GLU A 474 11.95 -11.32 3.15
N ALA A 475 11.77 -11.76 1.90
CA ALA A 475 12.39 -12.99 1.40
C ALA A 475 13.93 -12.91 1.43
N TYR A 476 14.53 -11.83 0.93
CA TYR A 476 15.98 -11.66 0.89
C TYR A 476 16.61 -11.48 2.28
N SER A 477 15.83 -11.05 3.28
CA SER A 477 16.29 -10.96 4.68
C SER A 477 16.83 -12.29 5.23
N ALA A 478 16.33 -13.42 4.71
CA ALA A 478 16.80 -14.72 5.11
C ALA A 478 18.30 -14.91 4.84
N PHE A 479 18.83 -14.38 3.73
CA PHE A 479 20.25 -14.50 3.39
C PHE A 479 21.13 -13.66 4.30
N ALA A 480 20.74 -12.41 4.57
CA ALA A 480 21.42 -11.53 5.51
C ALA A 480 21.36 -12.04 6.96
N ASN A 481 20.41 -12.92 7.27
CA ASN A 481 20.16 -13.45 8.61
C ASN A 481 20.35 -14.97 8.71
N ASN A 482 21.44 -15.48 8.11
CA ASN A 482 21.91 -16.86 8.27
C ASN A 482 20.86 -17.95 7.92
N GLY A 483 20.03 -17.69 6.92
CA GLY A 483 18.95 -18.57 6.47
C GLY A 483 17.66 -18.45 7.28
N THR A 484 17.50 -17.45 8.15
CA THR A 484 16.28 -17.24 8.96
C THR A 484 15.53 -15.98 8.53
N ARG A 485 14.25 -16.12 8.20
CA ARG A 485 13.35 -15.00 7.89
C ARG A 485 12.54 -14.60 9.12
N LEU A 486 12.31 -13.30 9.30
CA LEU A 486 11.33 -12.77 10.24
C LEU A 486 10.20 -12.09 9.47
N ASP A 487 8.98 -12.22 9.97
CA ASP A 487 7.83 -11.52 9.38
C ASP A 487 8.02 -9.99 9.55
N ALA A 488 7.87 -9.27 8.44
CA ALA A 488 8.08 -7.84 8.38
C ALA A 488 7.02 -7.08 9.18
N HIS A 489 7.42 -5.97 9.78
CA HIS A 489 6.51 -5.11 10.53
C HIS A 489 6.97 -3.65 10.54
N THR A 490 5.99 -2.75 10.50
CA THR A 490 6.15 -1.35 10.87
C THR A 490 5.90 -1.14 12.36
N ILE A 491 4.93 -1.83 12.96
CA ILE A 491 4.49 -1.57 14.35
C ILE A 491 5.20 -2.49 15.32
N VAL A 492 5.84 -1.92 16.33
CA VAL A 492 6.41 -2.65 17.48
C VAL A 492 5.37 -2.80 18.58
N LYS A 493 4.69 -1.70 18.97
CA LYS A 493 3.57 -1.73 19.93
C LYS A 493 2.59 -0.58 19.72
N ILE A 494 1.38 -0.74 20.25
CA ILE A 494 0.32 0.27 20.27
C ILE A 494 -0.21 0.42 21.69
N GLU A 495 -0.22 1.66 22.18
CA GLU A 495 -0.86 2.05 23.43
C GLU A 495 -2.10 2.91 23.14
N ASN A 496 -3.15 2.74 23.92
CA ASN A 496 -4.33 3.61 23.87
C ASN A 496 -4.07 4.96 24.56
N SER A 497 -5.06 5.85 24.54
CA SER A 497 -4.97 7.19 25.17
C SER A 497 -4.86 7.19 26.70
N GLU A 498 -5.03 6.04 27.36
CA GLU A 498 -4.85 5.83 28.79
C GLU A 498 -3.46 5.25 29.13
N GLY A 499 -2.62 5.01 28.11
CA GLY A 499 -1.29 4.40 28.28
C GLY A 499 -1.31 2.87 28.41
N LYS A 500 -2.46 2.23 28.17
CA LYS A 500 -2.57 0.77 28.17
C LYS A 500 -2.13 0.21 26.82
N GLU A 501 -1.21 -0.75 26.84
CA GLU A 501 -0.85 -1.52 25.65
C GLU A 501 -2.03 -2.36 25.15
N ILE A 502 -2.36 -2.22 23.86
CA ILE A 502 -3.46 -2.93 23.20
C ILE A 502 -2.97 -3.84 22.07
N ALA A 503 -1.75 -3.65 21.59
CA ALA A 503 -1.12 -4.50 20.58
C ALA A 503 0.41 -4.46 20.71
N HIS A 504 1.04 -5.59 20.39
CA HIS A 504 2.49 -5.75 20.37
C HIS A 504 2.88 -6.73 19.26
N TRP A 505 3.99 -6.44 18.58
CA TRP A 505 4.52 -7.32 17.57
C TRP A 505 5.09 -8.59 18.19
N THR A 506 4.58 -9.73 17.74
CA THR A 506 5.10 -11.02 18.17
C THR A 506 6.10 -11.54 17.16
N LYS A 507 7.32 -11.80 17.65
CA LYS A 507 8.42 -12.33 16.85
C LYS A 507 8.07 -13.70 16.27
N LYS A 508 7.93 -13.78 14.94
CA LYS A 508 7.75 -15.04 14.22
C LYS A 508 8.94 -15.28 13.31
N LYS A 509 9.72 -16.32 13.64
CA LYS A 509 10.90 -16.75 12.88
C LYS A 509 10.55 -17.94 12.01
N THR A 510 10.98 -17.92 10.77
CA THR A 510 10.91 -19.06 9.85
C THR A 510 12.34 -19.45 9.47
N LYS A 511 12.75 -20.68 9.77
CA LYS A 511 14.01 -21.21 9.23
C LYS A 511 13.78 -21.51 7.76
N VAL A 512 14.38 -20.69 6.90
CA VAL A 512 14.30 -20.88 5.46
C VAL A 512 15.32 -21.93 5.06
N THR A 513 16.59 -21.65 5.20
CA THR A 513 17.68 -22.57 4.81
C THR A 513 18.76 -22.65 5.88
N THR A 514 19.83 -23.39 5.62
CA THR A 514 21.00 -23.45 6.52
C THR A 514 21.89 -22.24 6.34
N LYS A 515 22.68 -21.90 7.38
CA LYS A 515 23.69 -20.83 7.29
C LYS A 515 24.65 -21.05 6.13
N LYS A 516 25.14 -22.27 5.94
CA LYS A 516 26.06 -22.63 4.85
C LYS A 516 25.46 -22.38 3.46
N VAL A 517 24.20 -22.73 3.24
CA VAL A 517 23.51 -22.44 1.98
C VAL A 517 23.32 -20.94 1.79
N ALA A 518 22.91 -20.21 2.84
CA ALA A 518 22.80 -18.76 2.79
C ALA A 518 24.13 -18.09 2.44
N GLU A 519 25.24 -18.50 3.05
CA GLU A 519 26.60 -18.02 2.76
C GLU A 519 26.99 -18.25 1.28
N LYS A 520 26.71 -19.43 0.73
CA LYS A 520 26.95 -19.73 -0.70
C LYS A 520 26.10 -18.85 -1.63
N ILE A 521 24.83 -18.61 -1.30
CA ILE A 521 23.98 -17.68 -2.05
C ILE A 521 24.57 -16.27 -1.97
N THR A 522 24.98 -15.82 -0.78
CA THR A 522 25.62 -14.53 -0.57
C THR A 522 26.88 -14.39 -1.42
N SER A 523 27.76 -15.40 -1.47
CA SER A 523 28.94 -15.42 -2.35
C SER A 523 28.57 -15.17 -3.82
N MET A 524 27.57 -15.89 -4.35
CA MET A 524 27.13 -15.70 -5.74
C MET A 524 26.53 -14.29 -5.96
N LEU A 525 25.74 -13.79 -5.00
CA LEU A 525 25.07 -12.49 -5.12
C LEU A 525 25.99 -11.29 -4.90
N LEU A 526 27.08 -11.43 -4.13
CA LEU A 526 28.19 -10.47 -4.14
C LEU A 526 28.82 -10.40 -5.53
N GLY A 527 28.99 -11.56 -6.17
CA GLY A 527 29.46 -11.67 -7.55
C GLY A 527 28.59 -10.94 -8.57
N VAL A 528 27.26 -11.00 -8.41
CA VAL A 528 26.31 -10.25 -9.25
C VAL A 528 26.57 -8.74 -9.19
N VAL A 529 26.87 -8.22 -8.00
CA VAL A 529 27.11 -6.78 -7.80
C VAL A 529 28.53 -6.40 -8.20
N LYS A 530 29.56 -7.19 -7.86
CA LYS A 530 30.96 -6.85 -8.21
C LYS A 530 31.24 -7.01 -9.71
N TYR A 531 30.77 -8.09 -10.32
CA TYR A 531 31.23 -8.54 -11.64
C TYR A 531 30.11 -8.67 -12.67
N GLY A 532 28.84 -8.69 -12.24
CA GLY A 532 27.71 -9.02 -13.08
C GLY A 532 26.72 -7.89 -13.34
N THR A 533 25.46 -8.29 -13.50
CA THR A 533 24.34 -7.39 -13.84
C THR A 533 24.03 -6.31 -12.80
N GLY A 534 24.53 -6.44 -11.57
CA GLY A 534 24.22 -5.57 -10.43
C GLY A 534 25.25 -4.47 -10.16
N LYS A 535 26.26 -4.26 -11.02
CA LYS A 535 27.36 -3.30 -10.80
C LYS A 535 26.92 -1.92 -10.33
N ASN A 536 25.88 -1.37 -10.96
CA ASN A 536 25.40 -0.04 -10.62
C ASN A 536 24.73 0.07 -9.24
N ALA A 537 24.52 -1.05 -8.54
CA ALA A 537 24.03 -1.07 -7.17
C ALA A 537 25.15 -0.96 -6.11
N SER A 538 26.42 -1.02 -6.51
CA SER A 538 27.55 -1.01 -5.57
C SER A 538 27.65 0.31 -4.79
N VAL A 539 27.93 0.22 -3.49
CA VAL A 539 28.21 1.37 -2.63
C VAL A 539 29.65 1.28 -2.14
N PRO A 540 30.51 2.28 -2.39
CA PRO A 540 31.90 2.25 -1.95
C PRO A 540 32.03 2.01 -0.45
N GLY A 541 32.93 1.11 -0.05
CA GLY A 541 33.19 0.76 1.35
C GLY A 541 32.23 -0.27 1.96
N TYR A 542 31.19 -0.72 1.24
CA TYR A 542 30.23 -1.70 1.72
C TYR A 542 30.15 -2.93 0.82
N GLU A 543 30.06 -4.10 1.43
CA GLU A 543 29.70 -5.33 0.71
C GLU A 543 28.19 -5.36 0.49
N ILE A 544 27.77 -5.41 -0.78
CA ILE A 544 26.37 -5.51 -1.18
C ILE A 544 26.21 -6.78 -2.01
N ALA A 545 25.41 -7.70 -1.50
CA ALA A 545 24.92 -8.85 -2.25
C ALA A 545 23.56 -8.48 -2.83
N GLY A 546 23.27 -8.83 -4.07
CA GLY A 546 21.96 -8.53 -4.64
C GLY A 546 21.68 -9.15 -5.99
N LYS A 547 20.45 -8.95 -6.47
CA LYS A 547 19.99 -9.49 -7.75
C LYS A 547 19.11 -8.50 -8.48
N THR A 548 19.40 -8.33 -9.77
CA THR A 548 18.54 -7.66 -10.74
C THR A 548 17.38 -8.56 -11.17
N GLY A 549 16.22 -7.96 -11.44
CA GLY A 549 15.06 -8.63 -12.04
C GLY A 549 14.37 -7.75 -13.07
N SER A 550 13.95 -8.33 -14.19
CA SER A 550 13.22 -7.62 -15.24
C SER A 550 12.06 -8.48 -15.73
N ALA A 551 10.88 -7.87 -15.92
CA ALA A 551 9.77 -8.46 -16.66
C ALA A 551 9.57 -7.69 -17.97
N GLN A 552 9.54 -8.39 -19.10
CA GLN A 552 9.39 -7.77 -20.42
C GLN A 552 7.97 -7.24 -20.64
N ALA A 553 7.87 -6.13 -21.38
CA ALA A 553 6.60 -5.58 -21.87
C ALA A 553 6.28 -6.19 -23.23
N VAL A 554 5.18 -6.95 -23.30
CA VAL A 554 4.62 -7.49 -24.55
C VAL A 554 3.53 -6.56 -25.04
N ILE A 555 3.77 -5.87 -26.15
CA ILE A 555 2.83 -4.92 -26.76
C ILE A 555 2.52 -5.42 -28.17
N ASN A 556 1.22 -5.58 -28.49
CA ASN A 556 0.77 -6.14 -29.77
C ASN A 556 1.43 -7.49 -30.13
N GLY A 557 1.69 -8.32 -29.12
CA GLY A 557 2.33 -9.63 -29.29
C GLY A 557 3.85 -9.59 -29.54
N ARG A 558 4.51 -8.45 -29.32
CA ARG A 558 5.97 -8.29 -29.50
C ARG A 558 6.63 -7.74 -28.24
N ASP A 559 7.81 -8.27 -27.93
CA ASP A 559 8.67 -7.71 -26.90
C ASP A 559 9.13 -6.32 -27.32
N THR A 560 8.73 -5.30 -26.56
CA THR A 560 8.93 -3.89 -26.92
C THR A 560 9.81 -3.15 -25.92
N GLY A 561 9.86 -3.61 -24.67
CA GLY A 561 10.68 -3.01 -23.62
C GLY A 561 10.54 -3.74 -22.30
N VAL A 562 10.70 -3.03 -21.19
CA VAL A 562 10.57 -3.57 -19.83
C VAL A 562 9.31 -3.01 -19.18
N LYS A 563 8.53 -3.87 -18.51
CA LYS A 563 7.37 -3.46 -17.73
C LYS A 563 7.76 -3.18 -16.28
N ASP A 564 8.47 -4.12 -15.68
CA ASP A 564 8.85 -4.09 -14.27
C ASP A 564 10.37 -4.28 -14.16
N GLN A 565 11.00 -3.36 -13.44
CA GLN A 565 12.41 -3.44 -13.05
C GLN A 565 12.52 -3.63 -11.55
N TRP A 566 13.47 -4.48 -11.16
CA TRP A 566 13.74 -4.81 -9.77
C TRP A 566 15.22 -4.78 -9.48
N PHE A 567 15.55 -4.29 -8.29
CA PHE A 567 16.80 -4.62 -7.63
C PHE A 567 16.50 -4.96 -6.17
N VAL A 568 16.93 -6.14 -5.73
CA VAL A 568 16.83 -6.56 -4.34
C VAL A 568 18.24 -6.89 -3.86
N GLY A 569 18.68 -6.22 -2.81
CA GLY A 569 20.03 -6.37 -2.29
C GLY A 569 20.10 -6.16 -0.80
N TYR A 570 21.22 -6.55 -0.21
CA TYR A 570 21.40 -6.52 1.22
C TYR A 570 22.87 -6.41 1.61
N THR A 571 23.06 -5.87 2.81
CA THR A 571 24.27 -5.97 3.64
C THR A 571 23.95 -6.88 4.83
N PRO A 572 24.92 -7.18 5.73
CA PRO A 572 24.61 -7.91 6.97
C PRO A 572 23.59 -7.21 7.89
N LYS A 573 23.37 -5.90 7.72
CA LYS A 573 22.54 -5.06 8.59
C LYS A 573 21.28 -4.51 7.95
N LEU A 574 21.19 -4.49 6.63
CA LEU A 574 20.12 -3.81 5.93
C LEU A 574 19.75 -4.52 4.63
N VAL A 575 18.46 -4.72 4.41
CA VAL A 575 17.91 -5.25 3.15
C VAL A 575 17.15 -4.13 2.45
N GLY A 576 17.40 -3.97 1.15
CA GLY A 576 16.66 -3.05 0.30
C GLY A 576 16.00 -3.76 -0.88
N ALA A 577 14.75 -3.43 -1.16
CA ALA A 577 14.05 -3.84 -2.37
C ALA A 577 13.50 -2.62 -3.09
N VAL A 578 13.91 -2.44 -4.34
CA VAL A 578 13.46 -1.36 -5.21
C VAL A 578 12.76 -1.93 -6.43
N TRP A 579 11.60 -1.37 -6.73
CA TRP A 579 10.86 -1.59 -7.97
C TRP A 579 10.73 -0.29 -8.75
N ALA A 580 10.78 -0.36 -10.08
CA ALA A 580 10.40 0.71 -10.99
C ALA A 580 9.56 0.15 -12.14
N GLY A 581 8.53 0.87 -12.57
CA GLY A 581 7.60 0.38 -13.58
C GLY A 581 6.47 1.35 -13.88
N THR A 582 5.53 0.90 -14.73
CA THR A 582 4.32 1.65 -15.07
C THR A 582 3.09 0.95 -14.50
N ASP A 583 2.14 1.71 -13.93
CA ASP A 583 0.88 1.12 -13.42
C ASP A 583 0.03 0.52 -14.54
N LYS A 584 0.16 1.09 -15.74
CA LYS A 584 -0.47 0.63 -16.96
C LYS A 584 0.60 0.51 -18.04
N THR A 585 0.73 -0.68 -18.59
CA THR A 585 1.67 -0.96 -19.69
C THR A 585 0.94 -0.91 -21.02
N ASP A 586 1.37 -0.03 -21.92
CA ASP A 586 0.86 0.08 -23.29
C ASP A 586 1.91 0.69 -24.23
N ALA A 587 1.58 0.87 -25.51
CA ALA A 587 2.49 1.41 -26.54
C ALA A 587 3.10 2.78 -26.20
N SER A 588 2.50 3.52 -25.26
CA SER A 588 2.98 4.81 -24.79
C SER A 588 3.54 4.79 -23.37
N ASN A 589 3.46 3.64 -22.68
CA ASN A 589 3.83 3.49 -21.28
C ASN A 589 4.58 2.16 -21.03
N TYR A 590 5.90 2.17 -21.22
CA TYR A 590 6.82 1.09 -20.88
C TYR A 590 8.22 1.66 -20.59
N LEU A 591 9.09 0.88 -19.96
CA LEU A 591 10.46 1.29 -19.69
C LEU A 591 11.36 0.89 -20.86
N THR A 592 12.18 1.82 -21.32
CA THR A 592 13.24 1.57 -22.33
C THR A 592 14.56 1.19 -21.68
N THR A 593 14.72 1.52 -20.39
CA THR A 593 15.90 1.16 -19.58
C THR A 593 15.82 -0.30 -19.09
N HIS A 594 16.98 -0.85 -18.70
CA HIS A 594 17.05 -2.13 -17.99
C HIS A 594 17.17 -1.94 -16.46
N SER A 595 16.92 -3.00 -15.68
CA SER A 595 16.98 -2.92 -14.21
C SER A 595 18.34 -2.53 -13.65
N SER A 596 19.43 -2.78 -14.38
CA SER A 596 20.78 -2.31 -14.06
C SER A 596 20.93 -0.79 -14.19
N GLU A 597 20.09 -0.14 -14.99
CA GLU A 597 20.13 1.30 -15.30
C GLU A 597 19.03 2.08 -14.59
N GLY A 598 17.96 1.42 -14.15
CA GLY A 598 16.89 2.04 -13.36
C GLY A 598 16.94 1.61 -11.89
N ALA A 599 16.26 0.51 -11.56
CA ALA A 599 16.08 0.07 -10.16
C ALA A 599 17.39 -0.08 -9.37
N ALA A 600 18.49 -0.56 -9.99
CA ALA A 600 19.80 -0.68 -9.33
C ALA A 600 20.41 0.67 -8.94
N ILE A 601 20.26 1.70 -9.78
CA ILE A 601 20.76 3.07 -9.49
C ILE A 601 19.95 3.70 -8.36
N VAL A 602 18.62 3.55 -8.39
CA VAL A 602 17.75 4.04 -7.31
C VAL A 602 18.10 3.34 -5.99
N PHE A 603 18.30 2.02 -6.01
CA PHE A 603 18.78 1.27 -4.86
C PHE A 603 20.13 1.81 -4.36
N GLN A 604 21.10 2.02 -5.25
CA GLN A 604 22.42 2.53 -4.91
C GLN A 604 22.35 3.86 -4.17
N LYS A 605 21.53 4.79 -4.66
CA LYS A 605 21.39 6.13 -4.07
C LYS A 605 20.78 6.08 -2.68
N ILE A 606 19.75 5.26 -2.51
CA ILE A 606 19.08 5.05 -1.21
C ILE A 606 20.05 4.39 -0.24
N MET A 607 20.70 3.30 -0.64
CA MET A 607 21.64 2.56 0.21
C MET A 607 22.88 3.38 0.55
N SER A 608 23.41 4.20 -0.37
CA SER A 608 24.55 5.08 -0.11
C SER A 608 24.25 6.06 1.03
N LYS A 609 23.04 6.62 1.05
CA LYS A 609 22.61 7.53 2.13
C LYS A 609 22.35 6.78 3.43
N ALA A 610 21.59 5.67 3.36
CA ALA A 610 21.24 4.86 4.52
C ALA A 610 22.47 4.28 5.23
N LEU A 611 23.47 3.81 4.47
CA LEU A 611 24.67 3.19 5.00
C LEU A 611 25.73 4.21 5.45
N ALA A 612 25.69 5.47 5.01
CA ALA A 612 26.74 6.46 5.33
C ALA A 612 27.01 6.65 6.83
N LYS A 613 26.05 6.28 7.69
CA LYS A 613 26.13 6.40 9.15
C LYS A 613 26.34 5.05 9.85
N GLU A 614 26.35 3.96 9.10
CA GLU A 614 26.57 2.61 9.61
C GLU A 614 28.05 2.23 9.56
N GLN A 615 28.48 1.41 10.50
CA GLN A 615 29.81 0.79 10.38
C GLN A 615 29.75 -0.33 9.33
N PRO A 616 30.67 -0.35 8.33
CA PRO A 616 30.78 -1.44 7.37
C PRO A 616 30.96 -2.79 8.07
N GLU A 617 30.24 -3.80 7.59
CA GLU A 617 30.32 -5.18 8.07
C GLU A 617 30.48 -6.08 6.84
N SER A 618 31.45 -7.00 6.88
CA SER A 618 31.65 -8.00 5.82
C SER A 618 30.81 -9.25 6.09
N PHE A 619 30.36 -9.89 5.02
CA PHE A 619 29.71 -11.20 5.09
C PHE A 619 30.69 -12.32 5.47
N ASN A 620 32.01 -12.11 5.30
CA ASN A 620 33.06 -13.12 5.49
C ASN A 620 32.82 -14.40 4.69
N VAL A 621 32.42 -14.26 3.43
CA VAL A 621 32.17 -15.38 2.50
C VAL A 621 33.18 -15.38 1.35
N GLN A 622 33.29 -16.50 0.64
CA GLN A 622 34.20 -16.63 -0.51
C GLN A 622 33.84 -15.63 -1.62
N ASP A 623 34.85 -14.90 -2.12
CA ASP A 623 34.71 -14.05 -3.31
C ASP A 623 34.84 -14.91 -4.57
N ILE A 624 33.83 -14.85 -5.44
CA ILE A 624 33.82 -15.57 -6.72
C ILE A 624 34.83 -15.02 -7.74
N GLY A 625 35.44 -13.86 -7.49
CA GLY A 625 36.48 -13.29 -8.35
C GLY A 625 37.64 -14.25 -8.59
N THR A 626 38.05 -14.98 -7.55
CA THR A 626 39.06 -16.04 -7.65
C THR A 626 38.64 -17.16 -8.62
N LEU A 627 37.39 -17.62 -8.52
CA LEU A 627 36.82 -18.64 -9.42
C LEU A 627 36.74 -18.15 -10.87
N ILE A 628 36.43 -16.85 -11.07
CA ILE A 628 36.41 -16.24 -12.41
C ILE A 628 37.81 -16.25 -13.02
N GLU A 629 38.83 -15.84 -12.26
CA GLU A 629 40.22 -15.82 -12.74
C GLU A 629 40.74 -17.23 -13.04
N GLU A 630 40.45 -18.21 -12.19
CA GLU A 630 40.80 -19.62 -12.41
C GLU A 630 40.18 -20.14 -13.71
N ARG A 631 38.87 -19.91 -13.90
CA ARG A 631 38.16 -20.35 -15.11
C ARG A 631 38.69 -19.68 -16.38
N GLN A 632 39.06 -18.39 -16.31
CA GLN A 632 39.67 -17.70 -17.44
C GLN A 632 41.02 -18.31 -17.83
N LYS A 633 41.88 -18.61 -16.85
CA LYS A 633 43.16 -19.29 -17.09
C LYS A 633 42.96 -20.67 -17.70
N GLU A 634 41.98 -21.44 -17.23
CA GLU A 634 41.64 -22.75 -17.81
C GLU A 634 41.19 -22.64 -19.28
N LYS A 635 40.30 -21.67 -19.58
CA LYS A 635 39.86 -21.42 -20.97
C LYS A 635 41.03 -21.01 -21.87
N GLU A 636 41.89 -20.10 -21.41
CA GLU A 636 43.09 -19.70 -22.16
C GLU A 636 44.05 -20.87 -22.42
N GLN A 637 44.23 -21.76 -21.44
CA GLN A 637 45.05 -22.96 -21.61
C GLN A 637 44.41 -23.94 -22.60
N GLN A 638 43.10 -24.15 -22.54
CA GLN A 638 42.38 -24.99 -23.49
C GLN A 638 42.44 -24.44 -24.92
N ASP A 639 42.32 -23.13 -25.09
CA ASP A 639 42.41 -22.49 -26.41
C ASP A 639 43.83 -22.55 -26.96
N LYS A 640 44.86 -22.32 -26.12
CA LYS A 640 46.26 -22.55 -26.50
C LYS A 640 46.50 -24.01 -26.90
N TRP A 641 45.96 -24.95 -26.15
CA TRP A 641 46.08 -26.39 -26.45
C TRP A 641 45.40 -26.75 -27.79
N LYS A 642 44.17 -26.28 -28.03
CA LYS A 642 43.45 -26.46 -29.31
C LYS A 642 44.23 -25.86 -30.47
N TYR A 643 44.75 -24.64 -30.32
CA TYR A 643 45.58 -24.00 -31.32
C TYR A 643 46.81 -24.86 -31.65
N TRP A 644 47.54 -25.37 -30.65
CA TRP A 644 48.69 -26.24 -30.88
C TRP A 644 48.32 -27.59 -31.52
N LEU A 645 47.18 -28.17 -31.18
CA LEU A 645 46.67 -29.37 -31.84
C LEU A 645 46.34 -29.12 -33.32
N GLU A 646 45.71 -27.99 -33.65
CA GLU A 646 45.42 -27.60 -35.02
C GLU A 646 46.69 -27.34 -35.83
N GLN A 647 47.67 -26.63 -35.25
CA GLN A 647 48.98 -26.41 -35.88
C GLN A 647 49.74 -27.72 -36.08
N GLY A 648 49.76 -28.61 -35.09
CA GLY A 648 50.35 -29.95 -35.21
C GLY A 648 49.67 -30.82 -36.25
N GLY A 649 48.33 -30.76 -36.34
CA GLY A 649 47.54 -31.43 -37.37
C GLY A 649 47.81 -30.90 -38.77
N ASN A 650 47.96 -29.58 -38.92
CA ASN A 650 48.34 -28.93 -40.18
C ASN A 650 49.78 -29.26 -40.59
N LEU A 651 50.71 -29.33 -39.63
CA LEU A 651 52.09 -29.74 -39.86
C LEU A 651 52.16 -31.18 -40.35
N LYS A 652 51.40 -32.09 -39.73
CA LYS A 652 51.29 -33.50 -40.15
C LYS A 652 50.70 -33.63 -41.56
N LYS A 653 49.61 -32.91 -41.85
CA LYS A 653 49.03 -32.85 -43.22
C LYS A 653 50.01 -32.31 -44.26
N ASN A 654 50.82 -31.31 -43.91
CA ASN A 654 51.83 -30.75 -44.80
C ASN A 654 53.00 -31.71 -45.05
N ILE A 655 53.44 -32.44 -44.02
CA ILE A 655 54.46 -33.50 -44.14
C ILE A 655 53.93 -34.65 -45.01
N ASP A 656 52.68 -35.07 -44.83
CA ASP A 656 52.07 -36.13 -45.63
C ASP A 656 51.88 -35.70 -47.09
N LYS A 657 51.50 -34.43 -47.35
CA LYS A 657 51.51 -33.85 -48.70
C LYS A 657 52.91 -33.83 -49.32
N TRP A 658 53.94 -33.54 -48.54
CA TRP A 658 55.33 -33.50 -49.01
C TRP A 658 55.86 -34.89 -49.34
N LYS A 659 55.58 -35.89 -48.48
CA LYS A 659 55.87 -37.31 -48.72
C LYS A 659 55.17 -37.84 -49.98
N ASN A 660 53.89 -37.50 -50.17
CA ASN A 660 53.13 -37.88 -51.37
C ASN A 660 53.63 -37.19 -52.65
N ARG A 661 54.27 -36.01 -52.55
CA ARG A 661 54.93 -35.35 -53.67
C ARG A 661 56.26 -36.02 -54.04
N ILE A 662 57.02 -36.47 -53.04
CA ILE A 662 58.30 -37.18 -53.26
C ILE A 662 58.08 -38.58 -53.84
N PHE A 663 57.03 -39.28 -53.41
CA PHE A 663 56.66 -40.59 -53.97
C PHE A 663 56.08 -40.55 -55.39
N LYS A 664 55.79 -39.36 -55.95
CA LYS A 664 55.41 -39.19 -57.37
C LYS A 664 56.60 -38.94 -58.31
N TRP A 665 57.83 -38.91 -57.79
CA TRP A 665 59.08 -38.71 -58.54
C TRP A 665 60.03 -39.91 -58.38
N LYS A 666 59.48 -41.12 -58.37
CA LYS A 666 60.23 -42.38 -58.52
C LYS A 666 59.58 -43.23 -59.59
#